data_AF-A0A820TGJ7-F1
#
_entry.id   AF-A0A820TGJ7-F1
#
_cell.length_a   1.000
_cell.length_b   1.000
_cell.length_c   1.000
_cell.angle_alpha   90.00
_cell.angle_beta   90.00
_cell.angle_gamma   90.00
#
_symmetry.space_group_name_H-M   'P 1'
#
loop_
_entity.id
_entity.type
_entity.pdbx_description
1 polymer ?
#
loop_
_entity_poly.entity_id
_entity_poly.type
_entity_poly.pdbx_seq_one_letter_code
_entity_poly.pdbx_strand_id
1 'polypeptide(L)'
;MQAITGKRSLVLPRSTFIGSGQWSGHWLGDNEATWHEMKRSLIGMIEFNWFGIPFNGADICGFDKTPSEEMCIRWMQVGAFYPYSRNHNVWKTPDQDPASWSPSAVSIMASALRIRYTLLPYYYTLFYRAHTQGSTVIRPLFHEYPTDKTTLDLYLQFLIGSHLMIAPVTDNGARQILVYIPSLYWYNFYTGVRIASQRKFISMNAPLDTIPILLRGGAILPTQEYANNTKYSRENPFGLIIVLDSNGNAEGDLFYDDGESIDTINSKTYYYATYKWSTNDRQLFINIIESNYAHMSNLTLNSIMIYGLDRILVGINVDGNELRPSIQSRKQIIEIHDLKLAMNANHLITWQYPDIVVVEPPEIITIDPKYRIDCYPDFDQYKSFCMIDRSPNQTALTITNQLCAARGCTWDLNTTTNISSCYIPIEKGGYNLTEPPNQLSDVITIYTLSRLSVKPAQIRSLPYAELIYKHLLTNQIKKTGINEFSMFGRDIHDLNVQVSLSGSDKIRMTIRNAHAKRYEVPVPIIWQPSAPSTSSSLKIKFEITKTPHGQVGFRIQRTNTQLILFDTSFFANGFIYDDKFIQIITTIPSRNIYGFGENTHLSFRHVLKGSSRYGMFTRDQPPGGGNANLYGTHPFYMVIEPDGQAFGVFILNSNAQDYKFDEFDDDQAMLTYRTVGGILDIFFFAGSRPEDVIRQYQTVIGNSYMPPYWALGFQLCRYGYNTLDNMKAAMMRTLNASIPLDVMYGDIDYFRKRLDFTWDPVNFNGLPEYVDWLHRQGMKFITILDPAIDSEEANYSVYTEGQKVDIWIKWPQNQNLQFNETGNRNMLGYVWPD
;
A
#
# COMPACT_ATOMS: atom_id res chain seq x y z
N MET A 1 16.14 3.08 18.43
CA MET A 1 15.47 2.02 19.22
C MET A 1 16.22 0.69 19.17
N GLN A 2 16.11 -0.13 18.12
CA GLN A 2 16.69 -1.50 18.08
C GLN A 2 18.15 -1.60 18.57
N ALA A 3 19.04 -0.71 18.12
CA ALA A 3 20.46 -0.68 18.53
C ALA A 3 20.72 -0.36 20.02
N ILE A 4 19.71 0.15 20.74
CA ILE A 4 19.74 0.46 22.18
C ILE A 4 19.11 -0.69 22.99
N THR A 5 18.03 -1.27 22.47
CA THR A 5 17.23 -2.29 23.19
C THR A 5 17.65 -3.73 22.91
N GLY A 6 18.39 -3.99 21.83
CA GLY A 6 18.66 -5.33 21.30
C GLY A 6 17.41 -6.05 20.77
N LYS A 7 16.27 -5.36 20.67
CA LYS A 7 14.95 -5.96 20.44
C LYS A 7 14.16 -5.24 19.35
N ARG A 8 13.25 -5.99 18.72
CA ARG A 8 12.23 -5.42 17.83
C ARG A 8 11.48 -4.33 18.58
N SER A 9 11.32 -3.20 17.89
CA SER A 9 10.77 -1.98 18.42
C SER A 9 9.55 -1.60 17.58
N LEU A 10 8.50 -1.11 18.22
CA LEU A 10 7.37 -0.49 17.52
C LEU A 10 7.64 1.02 17.40
N VAL A 11 7.42 1.58 16.21
CA VAL A 11 7.39 3.02 15.96
C VAL A 11 6.12 3.30 15.17
N LEU A 12 5.36 4.33 15.58
CA LEU A 12 4.05 4.67 15.03
C LEU A 12 3.96 6.18 14.74
N PRO A 13 4.57 6.64 13.65
CA PRO A 13 4.44 8.02 13.21
C PRO A 13 3.08 8.24 12.53
N ARG A 14 2.56 9.47 12.66
CA ARG A 14 1.40 9.96 11.91
C ARG A 14 1.74 10.35 10.47
N SER A 15 3.02 10.63 10.19
CA SER A 15 3.53 10.94 8.85
C SER A 15 4.47 9.83 8.36
N THR A 16 4.23 9.34 7.15
CA THR A 16 5.00 8.25 6.52
C THR A 16 5.15 8.51 5.03
N PHE A 17 6.28 8.10 4.47
CA PHE A 17 6.56 8.20 3.04
C PHE A 17 6.85 6.81 2.46
N ILE A 18 7.11 6.72 1.15
CA ILE A 18 7.45 5.47 0.47
C ILE A 18 8.69 4.84 1.13
N GLY A 19 8.59 3.56 1.50
CA GLY A 19 9.63 2.84 2.24
C GLY A 19 9.59 2.97 3.77
N SER A 20 8.77 3.87 4.37
CA SER A 20 8.63 3.96 5.85
C SER A 20 8.26 2.62 6.51
N GLY A 21 7.53 1.76 5.80
CA GLY A 21 7.15 0.42 6.25
C GLY A 21 8.31 -0.51 6.62
N GLN A 22 9.56 -0.22 6.20
CA GLN A 22 10.77 -0.94 6.66
C GLN A 22 11.12 -0.67 8.13
N TRP A 23 10.55 0.37 8.73
CA TRP A 23 11.00 0.93 10.02
C TRP A 23 9.86 1.22 11.00
N SER A 24 8.63 1.41 10.50
CA SER A 24 7.47 1.79 11.31
C SER A 24 6.16 1.15 10.86
N GLY A 25 5.16 1.17 11.74
CA GLY A 25 3.76 1.12 11.34
C GLY A 25 3.25 2.49 10.88
N HIS A 26 1.93 2.66 10.89
CA HIS A 26 1.25 3.95 10.71
C HIS A 26 -0.04 4.00 11.53
N TRP A 27 -0.32 5.13 12.18
CA TRP A 27 -1.61 5.40 12.83
C TRP A 27 -2.41 6.36 11.95
N LEU A 28 -3.64 5.98 11.58
CA LEU A 28 -4.50 6.72 10.63
C LEU A 28 -5.00 8.10 11.14
N GLY A 29 -4.62 8.50 12.36
CA GLY A 29 -4.85 9.84 12.91
C GLY A 29 -6.14 9.99 13.74
N ASP A 30 -6.43 11.24 14.09
CA ASP A 30 -7.49 11.69 15.00
C ASP A 30 -8.91 11.54 14.39
N ASN A 31 -9.37 10.32 14.15
CA ASN A 31 -10.68 10.08 13.58
C ASN A 31 -11.82 10.41 14.57
N GLU A 32 -12.85 11.14 14.11
CA GLU A 32 -14.03 11.44 14.95
C GLU A 32 -14.80 10.18 15.33
N ALA A 33 -15.48 10.21 16.48
CA ALA A 33 -16.47 9.22 16.92
C ALA A 33 -17.76 9.26 16.07
N THR A 34 -17.67 8.86 14.79
CA THR A 34 -18.81 8.77 13.87
C THR A 34 -18.81 7.47 13.04
N TRP A 35 -20.01 7.02 12.65
CA TRP A 35 -20.18 5.90 11.72
C TRP A 35 -19.49 6.13 10.37
N HIS A 36 -19.34 7.38 9.94
CA HIS A 36 -18.68 7.74 8.68
C HIS A 36 -17.16 7.52 8.75
N GLU A 37 -16.52 7.96 9.84
CA GLU A 37 -15.11 7.69 10.06
C GLU A 37 -14.82 6.21 10.31
N MET A 38 -15.74 5.48 10.95
CA MET A 38 -15.62 4.02 11.05
C MET A 38 -15.65 3.33 9.68
N LYS A 39 -16.39 3.85 8.68
CA LYS A 39 -16.31 3.36 7.28
C LYS A 39 -15.00 3.74 6.59
N ARG A 40 -14.53 4.98 6.79
CA ARG A 40 -13.25 5.48 6.22
C ARG A 40 -12.04 4.71 6.74
N SER A 41 -12.03 4.34 8.01
CA SER A 41 -10.94 3.55 8.63
C SER A 41 -10.66 2.24 7.90
N LEU A 42 -11.68 1.62 7.29
CA LEU A 42 -11.53 0.35 6.55
C LEU A 42 -10.79 0.57 5.24
N ILE A 43 -11.07 1.69 4.56
CA ILE A 43 -10.39 2.11 3.33
C ILE A 43 -8.91 2.38 3.64
N GLY A 44 -8.62 3.23 4.62
CA GLY A 44 -7.25 3.55 5.02
C GLY A 44 -6.46 2.31 5.47
N MET A 45 -7.09 1.39 6.22
CA MET A 45 -6.45 0.13 6.62
C MET A 45 -6.07 -0.75 5.41
N ILE A 46 -6.93 -0.79 4.40
CA ILE A 46 -6.65 -1.48 3.13
C ILE A 46 -5.49 -0.77 2.41
N GLU A 47 -5.57 0.55 2.22
CA GLU A 47 -4.58 1.32 1.45
C GLU A 47 -3.17 1.26 2.05
N PHE A 48 -3.03 1.37 3.38
CA PHE A 48 -1.72 1.28 4.02
C PHE A 48 -1.06 -0.11 3.90
N ASN A 49 -1.83 -1.17 3.68
CA ASN A 49 -1.27 -2.48 3.31
C ASN A 49 -0.65 -2.45 1.89
N TRP A 50 -1.23 -1.69 0.94
CA TRP A 50 -0.64 -1.50 -0.40
C TRP A 50 0.59 -0.59 -0.38
N PHE A 51 0.63 0.40 0.52
CA PHE A 51 1.77 1.30 0.70
C PHE A 51 2.99 0.61 1.35
N GLY A 52 2.90 -0.69 1.66
CA GLY A 52 3.96 -1.48 2.30
C GLY A 52 4.03 -1.30 3.82
N ILE A 53 2.97 -0.78 4.45
CA ILE A 53 2.89 -0.48 5.89
C ILE A 53 1.74 -1.30 6.52
N PRO A 54 1.82 -2.64 6.55
CA PRO A 54 0.73 -3.51 6.99
C PRO A 54 0.36 -3.39 8.48
N PHE A 55 1.25 -2.85 9.32
CA PHE A 55 0.94 -2.53 10.71
C PHE A 55 0.28 -1.16 10.81
N ASN A 56 -1.04 -1.12 10.61
CA ASN A 56 -1.85 0.11 10.60
C ASN A 56 -3.23 -0.10 11.22
N GLY A 57 -3.91 1.01 11.54
CA GLY A 57 -5.23 1.05 12.16
C GLY A 57 -5.66 2.46 12.56
N ALA A 58 -6.95 2.60 12.88
CA ALA A 58 -7.60 3.82 13.36
C ALA A 58 -7.92 3.72 14.85
N ASP A 59 -8.19 4.86 15.50
CA ASP A 59 -8.52 4.90 16.91
C ASP A 59 -9.94 4.40 17.16
N ILE A 60 -10.02 3.26 17.85
CA ILE A 60 -11.26 2.49 18.01
C ILE A 60 -12.20 3.23 18.97
N CYS A 61 -13.45 3.38 18.52
CA CYS A 61 -14.53 4.21 19.09
C CYS A 61 -14.44 5.73 18.80
N GLY A 62 -13.31 6.21 18.25
CA GLY A 62 -13.11 7.62 17.89
C GLY A 62 -12.26 8.40 18.89
N PHE A 63 -11.35 9.21 18.36
CA PHE A 63 -10.50 10.10 19.16
C PHE A 63 -11.29 11.29 19.72
N ASP A 64 -11.92 12.08 18.84
CA ASP A 64 -12.74 13.24 19.21
C ASP A 64 -14.25 12.92 19.21
N LYS A 65 -15.02 13.73 19.95
CA LYS A 65 -16.45 13.58 20.23
C LYS A 65 -16.75 12.36 21.12
N THR A 66 -18.02 12.08 21.34
CA THR A 66 -18.48 10.99 22.22
C THR A 66 -19.30 9.99 21.41
N PRO A 67 -18.87 8.73 21.29
CA PRO A 67 -19.65 7.69 20.62
C PRO A 67 -20.87 7.29 21.44
N SER A 68 -21.84 6.66 20.79
CA SER A 68 -22.87 5.88 21.49
C SER A 68 -22.33 4.51 21.89
N GLU A 69 -22.93 3.85 22.89
CA GLU A 69 -22.53 2.49 23.29
C GLU A 69 -22.61 1.52 22.10
N GLU A 70 -23.65 1.60 21.26
CA GLU A 70 -23.74 0.79 20.04
C GLU A 70 -22.61 1.08 19.05
N MET A 71 -22.23 2.34 18.85
CA MET A 71 -21.12 2.70 17.98
C MET A 71 -19.80 2.13 18.52
N CYS A 72 -19.53 2.26 19.82
CA CYS A 72 -18.29 1.74 20.39
C CYS A 72 -18.26 0.20 20.39
N ILE A 73 -19.40 -0.48 20.61
CA ILE A 73 -19.53 -1.94 20.41
C ILE A 73 -19.16 -2.32 18.97
N ARG A 74 -19.73 -1.64 17.95
CA ARG A 74 -19.44 -1.96 16.55
C ARG A 74 -18.01 -1.62 16.14
N TRP A 75 -17.45 -0.52 16.68
CA TRP A 75 -16.06 -0.16 16.42
C TRP A 75 -15.09 -1.13 17.09
N MET A 76 -15.31 -1.55 18.33
CA MET A 76 -14.53 -2.61 18.97
C MET A 76 -14.67 -3.95 18.25
N GLN A 77 -15.84 -4.28 17.72
CA GLN A 77 -16.05 -5.47 16.90
C GLN A 77 -15.17 -5.49 15.64
N VAL A 78 -15.04 -4.38 14.90
CA VAL A 78 -14.18 -4.32 13.71
C VAL A 78 -12.71 -4.01 14.04
N GLY A 79 -12.47 -3.21 15.06
CA GLY A 79 -11.14 -2.81 15.54
C GLY A 79 -10.35 -3.96 16.16
N ALA A 80 -11.04 -4.98 16.69
CA ALA A 80 -10.45 -6.28 17.01
C ALA A 80 -9.77 -6.96 15.79
N PHE A 81 -10.07 -6.54 14.56
CA PHE A 81 -9.48 -7.07 13.33
C PHE A 81 -8.51 -6.09 12.62
N TYR A 82 -8.29 -4.88 13.16
CA TYR A 82 -7.22 -4.00 12.67
C TYR A 82 -5.84 -4.57 13.01
N PRO A 83 -4.83 -4.53 12.14
CA PRO A 83 -3.47 -4.94 12.50
C PRO A 83 -2.95 -4.20 13.75
N TYR A 84 -3.12 -2.89 13.79
CA TYR A 84 -2.96 -2.03 14.97
C TYR A 84 -4.32 -1.85 15.67
N SER A 85 -4.50 -2.47 16.84
CA SER A 85 -5.78 -2.48 17.57
C SER A 85 -5.69 -1.63 18.84
N ARG A 86 -5.89 -0.31 18.70
CA ARG A 86 -5.85 0.67 19.81
C ARG A 86 -7.21 1.33 20.04
N ASN A 87 -7.69 1.31 21.28
CA ASN A 87 -8.71 2.26 21.74
C ASN A 87 -8.01 3.52 22.29
N HIS A 88 -8.50 4.69 21.87
CA HIS A 88 -7.88 5.97 22.16
C HIS A 88 -8.89 7.11 22.03
N ASN A 89 -8.92 8.01 23.03
CA ASN A 89 -9.80 9.18 23.02
C ASN A 89 -9.16 10.43 23.65
N VAL A 90 -9.71 11.59 23.29
CA VAL A 90 -9.20 12.93 23.60
C VAL A 90 -9.64 13.44 24.99
N TRP A 91 -8.84 14.35 25.57
CA TRP A 91 -9.13 15.04 26.83
C TRP A 91 -10.52 15.71 26.82
N LYS A 92 -11.14 15.84 28.01
CA LYS A 92 -12.51 16.36 28.23
C LYS A 92 -13.68 15.53 27.63
N THR A 93 -13.44 14.48 26.85
CA THR A 93 -14.50 13.49 26.58
C THR A 93 -14.71 12.55 27.78
N PRO A 94 -15.81 11.78 27.86
CA PRO A 94 -16.01 10.73 28.87
C PRO A 94 -14.94 9.62 28.81
N ASP A 95 -14.99 8.65 29.72
CA ASP A 95 -14.20 7.42 29.58
C ASP A 95 -14.80 6.51 28.51
N GLN A 96 -13.96 6.06 27.56
CA GLN A 96 -14.36 5.28 26.39
C GLN A 96 -13.70 3.90 26.31
N ASP A 97 -12.83 3.56 27.26
CA ASP A 97 -12.20 2.24 27.32
C ASP A 97 -13.24 1.13 27.45
N PRO A 98 -12.97 -0.08 26.93
CA PRO A 98 -14.00 -1.12 26.82
C PRO A 98 -14.67 -1.52 28.14
N ALA A 99 -14.03 -1.27 29.29
CA ALA A 99 -14.55 -1.58 30.62
C ALA A 99 -15.35 -0.43 31.29
N SER A 100 -15.50 0.72 30.63
CA SER A 100 -16.34 1.85 31.10
C SER A 100 -17.79 1.82 30.59
N TRP A 101 -18.12 0.87 29.72
CA TRP A 101 -19.46 0.69 29.12
C TRP A 101 -20.34 -0.31 29.89
N SER A 102 -21.59 -0.53 29.45
CA SER A 102 -22.49 -1.48 30.13
C SER A 102 -21.91 -2.91 30.18
N PRO A 103 -22.27 -3.74 31.20
CA PRO A 103 -21.80 -5.12 31.27
C PRO A 103 -22.14 -5.98 30.04
N SER A 104 -23.18 -5.60 29.29
CA SER A 104 -23.52 -6.21 27.99
C SER A 104 -22.49 -5.84 26.93
N ALA A 105 -22.20 -4.53 26.78
CA ALA A 105 -21.18 -4.03 25.87
C ALA A 105 -19.80 -4.64 26.17
N VAL A 106 -19.38 -4.64 27.44
CA VAL A 106 -18.15 -5.27 27.94
C VAL A 106 -18.02 -6.72 27.45
N SER A 107 -19.06 -7.53 27.63
CA SER A 107 -19.07 -8.94 27.22
C SER A 107 -18.93 -9.13 25.70
N ILE A 108 -19.57 -8.28 24.91
CA ILE A 108 -19.53 -8.31 23.44
C ILE A 108 -18.14 -7.90 22.93
N MET A 109 -17.59 -6.80 23.45
CA MET A 109 -16.27 -6.28 23.05
C MET A 109 -15.15 -7.23 23.47
N ALA A 110 -15.24 -7.82 24.68
CA ALA A 110 -14.35 -8.90 25.10
C ALA A 110 -14.42 -10.12 24.17
N SER A 111 -15.61 -10.50 23.70
CA SER A 111 -15.80 -11.64 22.81
C SER A 111 -15.16 -11.43 21.42
N ALA A 112 -15.23 -10.21 20.87
CA ALA A 112 -14.52 -9.87 19.63
C ALA A 112 -12.99 -9.94 19.81
N LEU A 113 -12.46 -9.39 20.93
CA LEU A 113 -11.04 -9.48 21.24
C LEU A 113 -10.56 -10.91 21.50
N ARG A 114 -11.38 -11.79 22.08
CA ARG A 114 -11.03 -13.22 22.23
C ARG A 114 -10.84 -13.90 20.88
N ILE A 115 -11.68 -13.59 19.89
CA ILE A 115 -11.50 -14.08 18.50
C ILE A 115 -10.19 -13.55 17.89
N ARG A 116 -9.84 -12.27 18.12
CA ARG A 116 -8.54 -11.71 17.71
C ARG A 116 -7.39 -12.54 18.28
N TYR A 117 -7.36 -12.72 19.60
CA TYR A 117 -6.24 -13.39 20.28
C TYR A 117 -6.09 -14.85 19.80
N THR A 118 -7.20 -15.54 19.56
CA THR A 118 -7.19 -16.89 18.96
C THR A 118 -6.56 -16.94 17.57
N LEU A 119 -6.61 -15.85 16.80
CA LEU A 119 -6.10 -15.73 15.43
C LEU A 119 -4.71 -15.08 15.34
N LEU A 120 -4.08 -14.71 16.46
CA LEU A 120 -2.76 -14.05 16.44
C LEU A 120 -1.63 -14.87 15.77
N PRO A 121 -1.57 -16.22 15.85
CA PRO A 121 -0.60 -17.00 15.08
C PRO A 121 -0.74 -16.82 13.56
N TYR A 122 -1.98 -16.71 13.06
CA TYR A 122 -2.26 -16.43 11.66
C TYR A 122 -1.85 -14.98 11.28
N TYR A 123 -2.22 -13.97 12.07
CA TYR A 123 -1.75 -12.60 11.87
C TYR A 123 -0.21 -12.52 11.86
N TYR A 124 0.46 -13.18 12.80
CA TYR A 124 1.92 -13.17 12.89
C TYR A 124 2.58 -13.86 11.69
N THR A 125 1.98 -14.94 11.18
CA THR A 125 2.42 -15.61 9.95
C THR A 125 2.20 -14.75 8.70
N LEU A 126 1.10 -13.99 8.64
CA LEU A 126 0.89 -12.98 7.59
C LEU A 126 1.92 -11.84 7.68
N PHE A 127 2.30 -11.39 8.88
CA PHE A 127 3.37 -10.40 9.05
C PHE A 127 4.75 -10.95 8.66
N TYR A 128 5.04 -12.22 8.95
CA TYR A 128 6.25 -12.89 8.46
C TYR A 128 6.29 -12.94 6.93
N ARG A 129 5.17 -13.26 6.28
CA ARG A 129 5.03 -13.19 4.81
C ARG A 129 5.16 -11.74 4.30
N ALA A 130 4.61 -10.76 5.01
CA ALA A 130 4.76 -9.33 4.66
C ALA A 130 6.23 -8.87 4.71
N HIS A 131 6.98 -9.31 5.71
CA HIS A 131 8.38 -8.97 5.89
C HIS A 131 9.32 -9.72 4.92
N THR A 132 9.15 -11.03 4.79
CA THR A 132 10.06 -11.87 3.97
C THR A 132 9.69 -11.93 2.50
N GLN A 133 8.41 -11.77 2.15
CA GLN A 133 7.90 -11.94 0.78
C GLN A 133 7.34 -10.64 0.20
N GLY A 134 6.82 -9.72 1.01
CA GLY A 134 6.22 -8.44 0.59
C GLY A 134 4.69 -8.39 0.58
N SER A 135 4.02 -9.40 1.14
CA SER A 135 2.56 -9.56 1.03
C SER A 135 1.71 -8.68 1.95
N THR A 136 0.48 -8.39 1.55
CA THR A 136 -0.51 -7.68 2.38
C THR A 136 -1.07 -8.54 3.54
N VAL A 137 -1.27 -7.93 4.71
CA VAL A 137 -1.93 -8.57 5.88
C VAL A 137 -3.44 -8.38 5.81
N ILE A 138 -3.90 -7.16 5.52
CA ILE A 138 -5.29 -6.83 5.16
C ILE A 138 -5.36 -6.56 3.67
N ARG A 139 -6.39 -7.08 3.00
CA ARG A 139 -6.61 -6.88 1.56
C ARG A 139 -8.09 -6.74 1.18
N PRO A 140 -8.41 -5.98 0.13
CA PRO A 140 -9.77 -5.93 -0.41
C PRO A 140 -10.09 -7.24 -1.15
N LEU A 141 -11.36 -7.56 -1.34
CA LEU A 141 -11.77 -8.83 -1.95
C LEU A 141 -11.19 -9.04 -3.36
N PHE A 142 -11.03 -7.97 -4.15
CA PHE A 142 -10.52 -8.06 -5.51
C PHE A 142 -9.04 -8.50 -5.62
N HIS A 143 -8.26 -8.57 -4.53
CA HIS A 143 -6.95 -9.26 -4.54
C HIS A 143 -7.11 -10.73 -4.94
N GLU A 144 -8.19 -11.35 -4.46
CA GLU A 144 -8.49 -12.77 -4.61
C GLU A 144 -9.50 -13.05 -5.73
N TYR A 145 -10.14 -11.99 -6.25
CA TYR A 145 -11.22 -12.02 -7.22
C TYR A 145 -11.14 -10.87 -8.26
N PRO A 146 -9.98 -10.59 -8.90
CA PRO A 146 -9.80 -9.39 -9.72
C PRO A 146 -10.70 -9.31 -10.97
N THR A 147 -11.24 -10.44 -11.43
CA THR A 147 -12.21 -10.53 -12.54
C THR A 147 -13.66 -10.31 -12.10
N ASP A 148 -13.94 -10.32 -10.80
CA ASP A 148 -15.27 -10.17 -10.25
C ASP A 148 -15.59 -8.69 -10.02
N LYS A 149 -16.25 -8.08 -11.02
CA LYS A 149 -16.48 -6.62 -11.09
C LYS A 149 -17.10 -6.02 -9.84
N THR A 150 -17.98 -6.74 -9.15
CA THR A 150 -18.61 -6.21 -7.92
C THR A 150 -17.61 -6.12 -6.76
N THR A 151 -16.54 -6.92 -6.75
CA THR A 151 -15.53 -6.87 -5.68
C THR A 151 -14.60 -5.66 -5.76
N LEU A 152 -14.59 -4.94 -6.89
CA LEU A 152 -13.78 -3.73 -7.10
C LEU A 152 -14.25 -2.56 -6.23
N ASP A 153 -15.56 -2.52 -5.91
CA ASP A 153 -16.20 -1.42 -5.16
C ASP A 153 -16.38 -1.76 -3.65
N LEU A 154 -15.85 -2.89 -3.18
CA LEU A 154 -16.06 -3.37 -1.80
C LEU A 154 -14.95 -2.93 -0.84
N TYR A 155 -15.32 -1.99 0.05
CA TYR A 155 -14.51 -1.55 1.20
C TYR A 155 -15.18 -1.80 2.57
N LEU A 156 -16.51 -2.01 2.60
CA LEU A 156 -17.27 -2.37 3.82
C LEU A 156 -17.18 -3.86 4.19
N GLN A 157 -16.37 -4.62 3.46
CA GLN A 157 -15.96 -5.98 3.78
C GLN A 157 -14.54 -6.20 3.25
N PHE A 158 -13.69 -6.86 4.03
CA PHE A 158 -12.26 -7.01 3.73
C PHE A 158 -11.75 -8.39 4.13
N LEU A 159 -10.57 -8.78 3.65
CA LEU A 159 -9.92 -10.05 4.00
C LEU A 159 -8.69 -9.82 4.88
N ILE A 160 -8.46 -10.72 5.82
CA ILE A 160 -7.20 -10.91 6.55
C ILE A 160 -6.49 -12.08 5.86
N GLY A 161 -5.36 -11.78 5.19
CA GLY A 161 -4.77 -12.66 4.19
C GLY A 161 -5.77 -13.04 3.09
N SER A 162 -5.58 -14.21 2.48
CA SER A 162 -6.41 -14.66 1.35
C SER A 162 -7.75 -15.31 1.74
N HIS A 163 -8.04 -15.53 3.04
CA HIS A 163 -9.03 -16.52 3.45
C HIS A 163 -10.04 -16.13 4.55
N LEU A 164 -9.79 -15.08 5.34
CA LEU A 164 -10.67 -14.70 6.46
C LEU A 164 -11.35 -13.36 6.15
N MET A 165 -12.62 -13.39 5.74
CA MET A 165 -13.39 -12.18 5.46
C MET A 165 -14.07 -11.65 6.72
N ILE A 166 -13.92 -10.35 6.97
CA ILE A 166 -14.65 -9.59 7.98
C ILE A 166 -15.65 -8.68 7.27
N ALA A 167 -16.92 -8.72 7.69
CA ALA A 167 -17.98 -7.86 7.17
C ALA A 167 -18.66 -7.13 8.34
N PRO A 168 -18.11 -5.97 8.78
CA PRO A 168 -18.61 -5.24 9.94
C PRO A 168 -19.97 -4.58 9.73
N VAL A 169 -20.70 -4.37 10.84
CA VAL A 169 -21.89 -3.53 10.85
C VAL A 169 -21.46 -2.07 10.98
N THR A 170 -21.74 -1.26 9.96
CA THR A 170 -21.25 0.13 9.86
C THR A 170 -22.35 1.19 9.86
N ASP A 171 -23.58 0.82 10.19
CA ASP A 171 -24.74 1.72 10.25
C ASP A 171 -25.53 1.57 11.56
N ASN A 172 -26.03 2.69 12.07
CA ASN A 172 -26.70 2.79 13.37
C ASN A 172 -28.00 1.97 13.42
N GLY A 173 -28.19 1.18 14.48
CA GLY A 173 -29.38 0.34 14.67
C GLY A 173 -29.43 -0.91 13.80
N ALA A 174 -28.46 -1.11 12.89
CA ALA A 174 -28.47 -2.25 11.98
C ALA A 174 -28.24 -3.59 12.73
N ARG A 175 -29.07 -4.57 12.41
CA ARG A 175 -29.00 -5.96 12.92
C ARG A 175 -28.91 -7.01 11.79
N GLN A 176 -28.84 -6.54 10.55
CA GLN A 176 -28.55 -7.30 9.34
C GLN A 176 -27.69 -6.42 8.43
N ILE A 177 -26.86 -7.04 7.59
CA ILE A 177 -26.07 -6.34 6.55
C ILE A 177 -26.12 -7.11 5.23
N LEU A 178 -25.88 -6.41 4.13
CA LEU A 178 -25.64 -7.02 2.83
C LEU A 178 -24.15 -7.35 2.69
N VAL A 179 -23.82 -8.63 2.51
CA VAL A 179 -22.45 -9.11 2.30
C VAL A 179 -22.36 -9.71 0.91
N TYR A 180 -21.40 -9.25 0.10
CA TYR A 180 -21.11 -9.83 -1.19
C TYR A 180 -20.38 -11.17 -1.03
N ILE A 181 -20.79 -12.17 -1.80
CA ILE A 181 -20.18 -13.50 -1.84
C ILE A 181 -19.59 -13.72 -3.24
N PRO A 182 -18.25 -13.61 -3.40
CA PRO A 182 -17.55 -13.90 -4.65
C PRO A 182 -17.68 -15.36 -5.11
N SER A 183 -16.98 -15.70 -6.19
CA SER A 183 -16.76 -17.09 -6.58
C SER A 183 -15.98 -17.92 -5.52
N LEU A 184 -15.93 -19.24 -5.72
CA LEU A 184 -15.47 -20.25 -4.74
C LEU A 184 -16.40 -20.42 -3.53
N TYR A 185 -16.13 -21.40 -2.68
CA TYR A 185 -16.94 -21.67 -1.49
C TYR A 185 -16.55 -20.75 -0.33
N TRP A 186 -17.58 -20.29 0.39
CA TRP A 186 -17.48 -19.52 1.61
C TRP A 186 -18.23 -20.21 2.73
N TYR A 187 -17.81 -20.01 3.97
CA TYR A 187 -18.37 -20.69 5.15
C TYR A 187 -18.57 -19.67 6.27
N ASN A 188 -19.71 -19.70 6.96
CA ASN A 188 -19.89 -18.86 8.13
C ASN A 188 -19.02 -19.33 9.30
N PHE A 189 -18.22 -18.43 9.90
CA PHE A 189 -17.27 -18.76 10.96
C PHE A 189 -17.91 -19.40 12.21
N TYR A 190 -19.14 -19.00 12.58
CA TYR A 190 -19.81 -19.45 13.82
C TYR A 190 -20.74 -20.65 13.65
N THR A 191 -20.98 -21.09 12.40
CA THR A 191 -21.90 -22.19 12.09
C THR A 191 -21.34 -23.23 11.14
N GLY A 192 -20.26 -22.93 10.41
CA GLY A 192 -19.75 -23.78 9.34
C GLY A 192 -20.64 -23.88 8.10
N VAL A 193 -21.78 -23.19 8.06
CA VAL A 193 -22.74 -23.30 6.95
C VAL A 193 -22.09 -22.83 5.65
N ARG A 194 -22.05 -23.73 4.66
CA ARG A 194 -21.53 -23.40 3.32
C ARG A 194 -22.46 -22.44 2.59
N ILE A 195 -21.91 -21.30 2.22
CA ILE A 195 -22.50 -20.32 1.33
C ILE A 195 -21.94 -20.62 -0.07
N ALA A 196 -22.83 -21.00 -1.00
CA ALA A 196 -22.43 -21.30 -2.37
C ALA A 196 -21.92 -20.03 -3.09
N SER A 197 -20.97 -20.24 -4.01
CA SER A 197 -20.52 -19.24 -4.99
C SER A 197 -21.72 -18.67 -5.75
N GLN A 198 -22.14 -17.44 -5.42
CA GLN A 198 -23.35 -16.82 -5.98
C GLN A 198 -23.11 -15.45 -6.64
N ARG A 199 -21.87 -14.92 -6.60
CA ARG A 199 -21.46 -13.63 -7.21
C ARG A 199 -22.47 -12.50 -6.99
N LYS A 200 -22.98 -12.38 -5.77
CA LYS A 200 -24.03 -11.43 -5.39
C LYS A 200 -23.98 -11.08 -3.91
N PHE A 201 -24.72 -10.05 -3.54
CA PHE A 201 -25.02 -9.74 -2.14
C PHE A 201 -26.05 -10.73 -1.56
N ILE A 202 -25.80 -11.18 -0.34
CA ILE A 202 -26.77 -11.87 0.51
C ILE A 202 -27.06 -11.02 1.76
N SER A 203 -28.25 -11.13 2.33
CA SER A 203 -28.50 -10.59 3.68
C SER A 203 -27.95 -11.55 4.73
N MET A 204 -27.12 -11.04 5.64
CA MET A 204 -26.61 -11.77 6.80
C MET A 204 -27.14 -11.16 8.10
N ASN A 205 -27.57 -12.01 9.02
CA ASN A 205 -27.87 -11.61 10.38
C ASN A 205 -26.59 -11.14 11.09
N ALA A 206 -26.66 -9.96 11.69
CA ALA A 206 -25.58 -9.32 12.41
C ALA A 206 -26.11 -8.69 13.72
N PRO A 207 -26.61 -9.51 14.68
CA PRO A 207 -27.07 -9.01 15.98
C PRO A 207 -25.96 -8.23 16.72
N LEU A 208 -26.33 -7.51 17.79
CA LEU A 208 -25.39 -6.59 18.44
C LEU A 208 -24.16 -7.31 19.02
N ASP A 209 -24.30 -8.56 19.43
CA ASP A 209 -23.25 -9.42 19.97
C ASP A 209 -22.30 -10.02 18.91
N THR A 210 -22.70 -10.03 17.63
CA THR A 210 -22.03 -10.81 16.58
C THR A 210 -21.61 -9.93 15.41
N ILE A 211 -20.31 -9.92 15.10
CA ILE A 211 -19.77 -9.41 13.83
C ILE A 211 -19.75 -10.53 12.78
N PRO A 212 -20.30 -10.32 11.56
CA PRO A 212 -20.20 -11.31 10.49
C PRO A 212 -18.75 -11.58 10.04
N ILE A 213 -18.37 -12.86 10.11
CA ILE A 213 -17.07 -13.39 9.67
C ILE A 213 -17.32 -14.58 8.74
N LEU A 214 -16.65 -14.61 7.58
CA LEU A 214 -16.69 -15.71 6.62
C LEU A 214 -15.29 -16.28 6.35
N LEU A 215 -15.21 -17.59 6.17
CA LEU A 215 -14.00 -18.31 5.81
C LEU A 215 -14.08 -18.74 4.34
N ARG A 216 -13.00 -18.54 3.58
CA ARG A 216 -12.87 -18.98 2.17
C ARG A 216 -12.33 -20.40 2.12
N GLY A 217 -12.87 -21.22 1.22
CA GLY A 217 -12.29 -22.53 0.90
C GLY A 217 -10.84 -22.44 0.40
N GLY A 218 -10.05 -23.49 0.65
CA GLY A 218 -8.64 -23.62 0.30
C GLY A 218 -7.65 -23.32 1.43
N ALA A 219 -8.11 -23.13 2.67
CA ALA A 219 -7.33 -22.52 3.75
C ALA A 219 -7.04 -23.46 4.94
N ILE A 220 -5.82 -23.40 5.49
CA ILE A 220 -5.51 -23.87 6.84
C ILE A 220 -4.98 -22.70 7.66
N LEU A 221 -5.72 -22.28 8.69
CA LEU A 221 -5.38 -21.15 9.56
C LEU A 221 -4.91 -21.67 10.93
N PRO A 222 -3.69 -21.34 11.39
CA PRO A 222 -3.24 -21.70 12.72
C PRO A 222 -3.91 -20.81 13.78
N THR A 223 -4.34 -21.44 14.87
CA THR A 223 -4.91 -20.79 16.06
C THR A 223 -4.17 -21.20 17.32
N GLN A 224 -4.35 -20.45 18.41
CA GLN A 224 -3.82 -20.75 19.73
C GLN A 224 -4.83 -20.24 20.78
N GLU A 225 -4.99 -20.88 21.94
CA GLU A 225 -6.02 -20.43 22.88
C GLU A 225 -5.69 -19.04 23.46
N TYR A 226 -6.70 -18.16 23.59
CA TYR A 226 -6.50 -16.80 24.11
C TYR A 226 -6.16 -16.77 25.60
N ALA A 227 -5.55 -15.67 26.05
CA ALA A 227 -5.31 -15.38 27.47
C ALA A 227 -5.38 -13.86 27.72
N ASN A 228 -5.05 -13.40 28.92
CA ASN A 228 -5.14 -11.99 29.33
C ASN A 228 -4.17 -11.03 28.59
N ASN A 229 -3.11 -11.55 27.96
CA ASN A 229 -2.21 -10.82 27.06
C ASN A 229 -1.43 -11.81 26.19
N THR A 230 -0.63 -11.33 25.24
CA THR A 230 0.14 -12.19 24.33
C THR A 230 1.20 -13.03 25.05
N LYS A 231 1.83 -12.53 26.13
CA LYS A 231 2.78 -13.32 26.93
C LYS A 231 2.13 -14.62 27.43
N TYR A 232 0.91 -14.55 27.97
CA TYR A 232 0.23 -15.74 28.48
C TYR A 232 -0.42 -16.59 27.39
N SER A 233 -0.90 -16.01 26.28
CA SER A 233 -1.55 -16.81 25.22
C SER A 233 -0.55 -17.67 24.44
N ARG A 234 0.72 -17.26 24.40
CA ARG A 234 1.79 -17.97 23.67
C ARG A 234 2.23 -19.29 24.33
N GLU A 235 1.89 -19.49 25.60
CA GLU A 235 2.11 -20.75 26.34
C GLU A 235 1.00 -21.80 26.10
N ASN A 236 -0.12 -21.42 25.47
CA ASN A 236 -1.27 -22.30 25.27
C ASN A 236 -1.10 -23.24 24.06
N PRO A 237 -1.85 -24.37 23.99
CA PRO A 237 -1.86 -25.25 22.83
C PRO A 237 -2.33 -24.57 21.54
N PHE A 238 -1.85 -25.08 20.41
CA PHE A 238 -2.29 -24.69 19.07
C PHE A 238 -3.51 -25.48 18.60
N GLY A 239 -4.23 -24.89 17.65
CA GLY A 239 -5.27 -25.53 16.84
C GLY A 239 -5.13 -25.19 15.35
N LEU A 240 -5.91 -25.87 14.50
CA LEU A 240 -6.03 -25.55 13.07
C LEU A 240 -7.50 -25.36 12.66
N ILE A 241 -7.79 -24.31 11.90
CA ILE A 241 -9.06 -24.16 11.17
C ILE A 241 -8.80 -24.55 9.71
N ILE A 242 -9.42 -25.63 9.26
CA ILE A 242 -9.28 -26.20 7.91
C ILE A 242 -10.56 -25.92 7.13
N VAL A 243 -10.45 -25.27 5.98
CA VAL A 243 -11.58 -24.74 5.20
C VAL A 243 -11.43 -25.17 3.75
N LEU A 244 -12.31 -26.05 3.27
CA LEU A 244 -12.08 -26.77 2.02
C LEU A 244 -12.57 -26.02 0.79
N ASP A 245 -11.81 -26.09 -0.30
CA ASP A 245 -12.23 -25.56 -1.61
C ASP A 245 -13.23 -26.49 -2.33
N SER A 246 -13.59 -26.14 -3.56
CA SER A 246 -14.48 -26.97 -4.40
C SER A 246 -13.86 -28.28 -4.90
N ASN A 247 -12.56 -28.50 -4.68
CA ASN A 247 -11.84 -29.73 -4.97
C ASN A 247 -11.62 -30.57 -3.69
N GLY A 248 -12.04 -30.07 -2.53
CA GLY A 248 -11.83 -30.66 -1.22
C GLY A 248 -10.42 -30.44 -0.64
N ASN A 249 -9.66 -29.48 -1.15
CA ASN A 249 -8.29 -29.21 -0.73
C ASN A 249 -8.19 -27.98 0.18
N ALA A 250 -7.13 -27.91 0.98
CA ALA A 250 -6.74 -26.72 1.73
C ALA A 250 -5.24 -26.72 2.07
N GLU A 251 -4.61 -25.54 2.09
CA GLU A 251 -3.22 -25.40 2.53
C GLU A 251 -2.99 -24.16 3.41
N GLY A 252 -1.88 -24.16 4.14
CA GLY A 252 -1.49 -23.08 5.03
C GLY A 252 -0.11 -23.28 5.66
N ASP A 253 0.28 -22.37 6.54
CA ASP A 253 1.55 -22.36 7.24
C ASP A 253 1.43 -21.74 8.64
N LEU A 254 2.50 -21.89 9.43
CA LEU A 254 2.70 -21.21 10.71
C LEU A 254 4.17 -20.79 10.82
N PHE A 255 4.40 -19.50 11.02
CA PHE A 255 5.69 -18.95 11.46
C PHE A 255 5.60 -18.60 12.95
N TYR A 256 6.64 -18.94 13.71
CA TYR A 256 6.70 -18.64 15.14
C TYR A 256 8.15 -18.50 15.62
N ASP A 257 8.44 -17.47 16.40
CA ASP A 257 9.71 -17.26 17.10
C ASP A 257 9.43 -16.67 18.49
N ASP A 258 10.41 -16.08 19.15
CA ASP A 258 10.24 -15.51 20.50
C ASP A 258 9.31 -14.28 20.57
N GLY A 259 9.05 -13.62 19.44
CA GLY A 259 8.22 -12.42 19.35
C GLY A 259 8.91 -11.10 19.71
N GLU A 260 10.19 -11.09 20.09
CA GLU A 260 10.92 -9.89 20.55
C GLU A 260 12.31 -9.69 19.96
N SER A 261 13.06 -10.75 19.64
CA SER A 261 14.45 -10.64 19.20
C SER A 261 14.58 -10.11 17.76
N ILE A 262 15.61 -9.30 17.54
CA ILE A 262 16.02 -8.90 16.19
C ILE A 262 16.63 -10.09 15.42
N ASP A 263 16.64 -9.99 14.10
CA ASP A 263 17.38 -10.88 13.17
C ASP A 263 17.06 -12.38 13.19
N THR A 264 16.05 -12.84 13.96
CA THR A 264 15.69 -14.26 14.11
C THR A 264 15.53 -15.01 12.78
N ILE A 265 15.06 -14.32 11.74
CA ILE A 265 14.80 -14.88 10.41
C ILE A 265 16.10 -15.14 9.63
N ASN A 266 17.09 -14.25 9.71
CA ASN A 266 18.38 -14.47 9.04
C ASN A 266 19.25 -15.46 9.82
N SER A 267 19.21 -15.41 11.15
CA SER A 267 19.88 -16.37 12.04
C SER A 267 19.17 -17.73 12.13
N LYS A 268 18.01 -17.88 11.47
CA LYS A 268 17.13 -19.06 11.50
C LYS A 268 16.65 -19.50 12.88
N THR A 269 16.66 -18.65 13.90
CA THR A 269 16.18 -18.96 15.26
C THR A 269 14.65 -18.86 15.37
N TYR A 270 13.95 -19.57 14.49
CA TYR A 270 12.49 -19.63 14.41
C TYR A 270 12.00 -21.07 14.15
N TYR A 271 10.69 -21.24 14.27
CA TYR A 271 9.93 -22.39 13.84
C TYR A 271 9.09 -22.01 12.61
N TYR A 272 9.07 -22.87 11.59
CA TYR A 272 8.21 -22.71 10.42
C TYR A 272 7.74 -24.06 9.93
N ALA A 273 6.42 -24.20 9.77
CA ALA A 273 5.79 -25.42 9.26
C ALA A 273 4.70 -25.10 8.23
N THR A 274 4.43 -26.08 7.37
CA THR A 274 3.41 -26.05 6.33
C THR A 274 2.40 -27.17 6.53
N TYR A 275 1.14 -26.88 6.24
CA TYR A 275 0.00 -27.77 6.38
C TYR A 275 -0.66 -27.99 5.01
N LYS A 276 -0.97 -29.24 4.65
CA LYS A 276 -1.68 -29.58 3.41
C LYS A 276 -2.75 -30.64 3.64
N TRP A 277 -4.00 -30.29 3.40
CA TRP A 277 -5.16 -31.17 3.38
C TRP A 277 -5.57 -31.48 1.93
N SER A 278 -5.75 -32.76 1.63
CA SER A 278 -6.32 -33.24 0.37
C SER A 278 -7.43 -34.24 0.66
N THR A 279 -8.66 -33.91 0.26
CA THR A 279 -9.82 -34.82 0.39
C THR A 279 -9.72 -36.03 -0.55
N ASN A 280 -8.99 -35.89 -1.66
CA ASN A 280 -8.85 -36.93 -2.70
C ASN A 280 -7.77 -37.96 -2.33
N ASP A 281 -6.58 -37.47 -1.93
CA ASP A 281 -5.53 -38.33 -1.36
C ASP A 281 -5.89 -38.79 0.07
N ARG A 282 -6.91 -38.16 0.65
CA ARG A 282 -7.46 -38.38 1.99
C ARG A 282 -6.42 -38.21 3.10
N GLN A 283 -5.64 -37.13 3.04
CA GLN A 283 -4.55 -36.87 3.97
C GLN A 283 -4.44 -35.41 4.41
N LEU A 284 -4.05 -35.19 5.67
CA LEU A 284 -3.51 -33.95 6.20
C LEU A 284 -2.05 -34.21 6.55
N PHE A 285 -1.13 -33.52 5.87
CA PHE A 285 0.30 -33.58 6.15
C PHE A 285 0.76 -32.30 6.86
N ILE A 286 1.47 -32.49 7.98
CA ILE A 286 2.11 -31.46 8.80
C ILE A 286 3.62 -31.60 8.61
N ASN A 287 4.22 -30.64 7.91
CA ASN A 287 5.63 -30.66 7.55
C ASN A 287 6.35 -29.44 8.11
N ILE A 288 7.21 -29.67 9.11
CA ILE A 288 8.13 -28.70 9.67
C ILE A 288 9.30 -28.51 8.69
N ILE A 289 9.66 -27.25 8.46
CA ILE A 289 10.73 -26.83 7.55
C ILE A 289 11.91 -26.25 8.35
N GLU A 290 11.64 -25.56 9.46
CA GLU A 290 12.63 -25.08 10.44
C GLU A 290 12.09 -25.32 11.85
N SER A 291 12.95 -25.74 12.79
CA SER A 291 12.56 -26.10 14.16
C SER A 291 13.49 -25.52 15.25
N ASN A 292 14.31 -24.52 14.90
CA ASN A 292 15.39 -24.03 15.76
C ASN A 292 14.91 -23.12 16.92
N TYR A 293 13.60 -22.93 17.09
CA TYR A 293 13.00 -22.28 18.25
C TYR A 293 12.56 -23.32 19.29
N ALA A 294 13.48 -23.66 20.21
CA ALA A 294 13.37 -24.81 21.12
C ALA A 294 12.10 -24.86 21.98
N HIS A 295 11.50 -23.71 22.32
CA HIS A 295 10.26 -23.62 23.09
C HIS A 295 9.08 -24.38 22.44
N MET A 296 9.07 -24.56 21.11
CA MET A 296 8.02 -25.35 20.43
C MET A 296 7.96 -26.82 20.88
N SER A 297 9.04 -27.38 21.45
CA SER A 297 9.02 -28.74 22.01
C SER A 297 8.11 -28.90 23.23
N ASN A 298 7.71 -27.79 23.86
CA ASN A 298 6.80 -27.76 25.01
C ASN A 298 5.33 -27.55 24.60
N LEU A 299 5.06 -27.22 23.33
CA LEU A 299 3.74 -26.89 22.82
C LEU A 299 3.16 -28.03 21.98
N THR A 300 1.83 -28.13 21.94
CA THR A 300 1.11 -29.19 21.22
C THR A 300 0.03 -28.64 20.31
N LEU A 301 -0.25 -29.36 19.22
CA LEU A 301 -1.46 -29.20 18.42
C LEU A 301 -2.55 -30.09 19.05
N ASN A 302 -3.60 -29.47 19.61
CA ASN A 302 -4.63 -30.18 20.37
C ASN A 302 -5.99 -30.27 19.64
N SER A 303 -6.29 -29.34 18.73
CA SER A 303 -7.60 -29.28 18.05
C SER A 303 -7.51 -28.99 16.55
N ILE A 304 -8.46 -29.55 15.78
CA ILE A 304 -8.66 -29.27 14.35
C ILE A 304 -10.17 -29.05 14.12
N MET A 305 -10.55 -27.97 13.43
CA MET A 305 -11.93 -27.68 13.04
C MET A 305 -12.04 -27.64 11.51
N ILE A 306 -12.83 -28.53 10.93
CA ILE A 306 -12.93 -28.72 9.47
C ILE A 306 -14.27 -28.21 8.95
N TYR A 307 -14.22 -27.37 7.92
CA TYR A 307 -15.35 -26.68 7.30
C TYR A 307 -15.54 -27.17 5.86
N GLY A 308 -16.78 -27.53 5.50
CA GLY A 308 -17.15 -27.91 4.13
C GLY A 308 -16.85 -29.35 3.72
N LEU A 309 -16.58 -30.22 4.69
CA LEU A 309 -16.34 -31.63 4.45
C LEU A 309 -17.69 -32.37 4.28
N ASP A 310 -18.17 -32.44 3.04
CA ASP A 310 -19.50 -32.98 2.67
C ASP A 310 -19.74 -34.46 3.01
N ARG A 311 -18.74 -35.17 3.55
CA ARG A 311 -18.83 -36.58 3.94
C ARG A 311 -18.16 -36.81 5.29
N ILE A 312 -18.85 -37.50 6.18
CA ILE A 312 -18.36 -37.84 7.52
C ILE A 312 -17.11 -38.73 7.41
N LEU A 313 -16.08 -38.41 8.19
CA LEU A 313 -14.87 -39.21 8.34
C LEU A 313 -15.23 -40.54 9.03
N VAL A 314 -15.08 -41.67 8.33
CA VAL A 314 -15.44 -43.03 8.85
C VAL A 314 -14.28 -43.66 9.63
N GLY A 315 -13.12 -43.02 9.65
CA GLY A 315 -11.95 -43.39 10.45
C GLY A 315 -10.85 -42.33 10.29
N ILE A 316 -10.02 -42.18 11.31
CA ILE A 316 -8.84 -41.31 11.31
C ILE A 316 -7.64 -42.12 11.80
N ASN A 317 -6.57 -42.11 11.01
CA ASN A 317 -5.28 -42.70 11.37
C ASN A 317 -4.23 -41.58 11.47
N VAL A 318 -3.36 -41.62 12.48
CA VAL A 318 -2.28 -40.65 12.72
C VAL A 318 -0.95 -41.39 12.82
N ASP A 319 0.00 -41.06 11.95
CA ASP A 319 1.35 -41.64 11.88
C ASP A 319 1.36 -43.18 11.83
N GLY A 320 0.37 -43.77 11.17
CA GLY A 320 0.17 -45.21 11.05
C GLY A 320 -0.74 -45.83 12.13
N ASN A 321 -1.04 -45.10 13.22
CA ASN A 321 -1.80 -45.60 14.35
C ASN A 321 -3.29 -45.19 14.29
N GLU A 322 -4.21 -46.07 14.69
CA GLU A 322 -5.61 -45.70 14.88
C GLU A 322 -5.73 -44.84 16.16
N LEU A 323 -6.07 -43.57 16.00
CA LEU A 323 -6.26 -42.63 17.10
C LEU A 323 -7.76 -42.33 17.20
N ARG A 324 -8.29 -42.27 18.43
CA ARG A 324 -9.72 -42.02 18.70
C ARG A 324 -9.94 -40.65 19.37
N PRO A 325 -9.73 -39.54 18.65
CA PRO A 325 -9.99 -38.19 19.16
C PRO A 325 -11.49 -37.97 19.39
N SER A 326 -11.84 -36.91 20.13
CA SER A 326 -13.25 -36.48 20.25
C SER A 326 -13.68 -35.83 18.93
N ILE A 327 -14.39 -36.57 18.07
CA ILE A 327 -14.98 -36.05 16.84
C ILE A 327 -16.42 -35.60 17.10
N GLN A 328 -16.72 -34.32 16.87
CA GLN A 328 -18.06 -33.75 17.05
C GLN A 328 -18.49 -33.03 15.77
N SER A 329 -19.73 -33.25 15.34
CA SER A 329 -20.32 -32.52 14.20
C SER A 329 -21.30 -31.46 14.73
N ARG A 330 -20.99 -30.19 14.47
CA ARG A 330 -21.77 -29.04 14.97
C ARG A 330 -22.08 -28.08 13.85
N LYS A 331 -23.37 -27.96 13.49
CA LYS A 331 -23.92 -26.99 12.51
C LYS A 331 -23.39 -27.05 11.05
N GLN A 332 -22.40 -27.91 10.74
CA GLN A 332 -21.62 -28.12 9.49
C GLN A 332 -20.09 -27.98 9.69
N ILE A 333 -19.62 -27.78 10.92
CA ILE A 333 -18.21 -27.94 11.33
C ILE A 333 -18.00 -29.37 11.84
N ILE A 334 -16.90 -30.01 11.46
CA ILE A 334 -16.38 -31.21 12.15
C ILE A 334 -15.22 -30.78 13.05
N GLU A 335 -15.43 -30.85 14.36
CA GLU A 335 -14.42 -30.56 15.37
C GLU A 335 -13.73 -31.86 15.80
N ILE A 336 -12.40 -31.83 15.92
CA ILE A 336 -11.54 -32.93 16.36
C ILE A 336 -10.70 -32.39 17.53
N HIS A 337 -10.83 -32.98 18.73
CA HIS A 337 -10.13 -32.55 19.94
C HIS A 337 -9.32 -33.69 20.59
N ASP A 338 -8.48 -33.35 21.57
CA ASP A 338 -7.56 -34.24 22.31
C ASP A 338 -6.40 -34.85 21.48
N LEU A 339 -5.99 -34.18 20.39
CA LEU A 339 -4.96 -34.67 19.47
C LEU A 339 -3.55 -34.77 20.09
N LYS A 340 -3.16 -33.79 20.92
CA LYS A 340 -1.91 -33.75 21.70
C LYS A 340 -0.64 -34.03 20.89
N LEU A 341 -0.62 -33.64 19.62
CA LEU A 341 0.52 -33.83 18.71
C LEU A 341 1.63 -32.83 19.03
N ALA A 342 2.90 -33.24 18.95
CA ALA A 342 4.02 -32.42 19.38
C ALA A 342 4.43 -31.42 18.28
N MET A 343 4.51 -30.12 18.62
CA MET A 343 4.82 -29.08 17.63
C MET A 343 6.26 -29.11 17.08
N ASN A 344 7.09 -30.07 17.52
CA ASN A 344 8.45 -30.28 17.02
C ASN A 344 8.63 -31.56 16.18
N ALA A 345 7.53 -32.23 15.79
CA ALA A 345 7.54 -33.41 14.91
C ALA A 345 6.67 -33.23 13.64
N ASN A 346 7.05 -33.90 12.55
CA ASN A 346 6.19 -34.05 11.38
C ASN A 346 5.09 -35.08 11.66
N HIS A 347 3.89 -34.83 11.14
CA HIS A 347 2.72 -35.70 11.35
C HIS A 347 1.93 -35.91 10.06
N LEU A 348 1.34 -37.11 9.90
CA LEU A 348 0.47 -37.47 8.77
C LEU A 348 -0.85 -38.09 9.28
N ILE A 349 -1.98 -37.51 8.88
CA ILE A 349 -3.33 -37.90 9.29
C ILE A 349 -4.15 -38.33 8.07
N THR A 350 -4.91 -39.44 8.09
CA THR A 350 -5.60 -39.99 6.89
C THR A 350 -7.03 -40.55 7.09
N TRP A 351 -7.84 -40.63 6.01
CA TRP A 351 -9.29 -41.04 5.98
C TRP A 351 -9.78 -41.65 4.61
N GLN A 352 -11.09 -41.70 4.27
CA GLN A 352 -11.64 -42.37 3.05
C GLN A 352 -12.97 -41.80 2.44
N TYR A 353 -13.11 -41.67 1.08
CA TYR A 353 -14.30 -41.15 0.31
C TYR A 353 -14.45 -41.57 -1.20
N PRO A 354 -15.62 -41.36 -1.87
CA PRO A 354 -15.87 -41.39 -3.37
C PRO A 354 -15.81 -40.02 -4.16
N ASP A 355 -16.26 -39.90 -5.43
CA ASP A 355 -15.80 -39.00 -6.59
C ASP A 355 -16.75 -37.77 -6.99
N ILE A 356 -16.82 -36.96 -8.12
CA ILE A 356 -16.17 -36.59 -9.49
C ILE A 356 -16.92 -35.30 -10.14
N VAL A 357 -16.77 -34.51 -11.28
CA VAL A 357 -15.83 -33.92 -12.37
C VAL A 357 -16.71 -33.31 -13.59
N VAL A 358 -16.51 -32.38 -14.61
CA VAL A 358 -15.65 -31.27 -15.27
C VAL A 358 -16.35 -30.75 -16.63
N VAL A 359 -16.21 -29.65 -17.48
CA VAL A 359 -15.68 -28.21 -17.68
C VAL A 359 -16.28 -27.50 -19.02
N GLU A 360 -15.82 -26.31 -19.56
CA GLU A 360 -16.52 -25.26 -20.44
C GLU A 360 -15.72 -24.53 -21.68
N PRO A 361 -16.19 -23.41 -22.39
CA PRO A 361 -15.71 -22.80 -23.72
C PRO A 361 -15.21 -21.26 -23.85
N PRO A 362 -14.91 -20.61 -25.05
CA PRO A 362 -14.13 -19.30 -25.26
C PRO A 362 -14.68 -18.05 -26.15
N GLU A 363 -13.81 -17.18 -26.79
CA GLU A 363 -13.86 -15.65 -27.04
C GLU A 363 -13.03 -15.06 -28.30
N ILE A 364 -12.88 -13.79 -28.91
CA ILE A 364 -13.38 -12.33 -29.03
C ILE A 364 -13.28 -11.71 -30.54
N ILE A 365 -12.88 -10.49 -31.10
CA ILE A 365 -12.24 -9.11 -30.83
C ILE A 365 -12.37 -8.00 -32.03
N THR A 366 -11.88 -6.71 -31.92
CA THR A 366 -11.38 -5.61 -32.91
C THR A 366 -11.99 -4.13 -33.03
N ILE A 367 -11.22 -3.00 -32.90
CA ILE A 367 -11.68 -1.53 -32.72
C ILE A 367 -11.18 -0.35 -33.71
N ASP A 368 -10.66 0.87 -33.30
CA ASP A 368 -10.87 2.21 -34.03
C ASP A 368 -9.89 3.47 -33.80
N PRO A 369 -9.79 4.51 -34.72
CA PRO A 369 -8.69 5.50 -34.94
C PRO A 369 -8.46 6.78 -34.05
N LYS A 370 -8.87 6.86 -32.78
CA LYS A 370 -8.90 8.13 -31.98
C LYS A 370 -7.57 8.75 -31.44
N TYR A 371 -6.38 8.39 -31.94
CA TYR A 371 -5.10 8.52 -31.19
C TYR A 371 -4.13 9.66 -31.58
N ARG A 372 -4.54 10.94 -31.47
CA ARG A 372 -3.64 12.10 -31.74
C ARG A 372 -3.03 12.69 -30.46
N ILE A 373 -1.78 13.18 -30.52
CA ILE A 373 -1.04 13.77 -29.39
C ILE A 373 -1.09 15.31 -29.42
N ASP A 374 -1.63 15.93 -28.38
CA ASP A 374 -1.72 17.40 -28.26
C ASP A 374 -0.36 18.11 -28.16
N CYS A 375 -0.27 19.30 -28.76
CA CYS A 375 0.91 20.17 -28.78
C CYS A 375 0.79 21.39 -27.82
N TYR A 376 -0.40 21.67 -27.27
CA TYR A 376 -0.62 22.80 -26.36
C TYR A 376 -1.16 22.43 -24.96
N PRO A 377 -0.55 21.46 -24.24
CA PRO A 377 -1.07 20.90 -23.00
C PRO A 377 -0.78 21.77 -21.75
N ASP A 378 -0.55 23.07 -21.98
CA ASP A 378 -0.35 24.17 -21.04
C ASP A 378 -1.38 25.31 -21.23
N PHE A 379 -2.15 25.28 -22.32
CA PHE A 379 -2.98 26.41 -22.76
C PHE A 379 -4.17 26.73 -21.84
N ASP A 380 -4.81 25.74 -21.22
CA ASP A 380 -5.97 25.98 -20.36
C ASP A 380 -5.63 26.73 -19.05
N GLN A 381 -4.39 26.64 -18.56
CA GLN A 381 -3.94 27.43 -17.40
C GLN A 381 -3.86 28.94 -17.71
N TYR A 382 -3.58 29.32 -18.96
CA TYR A 382 -3.58 30.72 -19.39
C TYR A 382 -4.98 31.35 -19.35
N LYS A 383 -6.04 30.56 -19.61
CA LYS A 383 -7.43 31.05 -19.49
C LYS A 383 -7.76 31.47 -18.06
N SER A 384 -7.22 30.78 -17.06
CA SER A 384 -7.38 31.12 -15.65
C SER A 384 -6.61 32.38 -15.25
N PHE A 385 -5.35 32.51 -15.69
CA PHE A 385 -4.48 33.62 -15.29
C PHE A 385 -4.92 34.99 -15.86
N CYS A 386 -5.54 35.01 -17.04
CA CYS A 386 -6.00 36.26 -17.67
C CYS A 386 -7.29 36.86 -17.07
N MET A 387 -7.94 36.21 -16.08
CA MET A 387 -9.23 36.67 -15.54
C MET A 387 -9.15 37.91 -14.61
N ILE A 388 -7.97 38.49 -14.41
CA ILE A 388 -7.73 39.58 -13.46
C ILE A 388 -8.07 40.96 -14.05
N ASP A 389 -8.08 41.14 -15.37
CA ASP A 389 -8.39 42.43 -16.02
C ASP A 389 -9.70 42.37 -16.83
N ARG A 390 -10.74 43.07 -16.36
CA ARG A 390 -12.11 42.97 -16.91
C ARG A 390 -12.40 44.02 -17.99
N SER A 391 -11.93 43.74 -19.21
CA SER A 391 -12.45 44.39 -20.43
C SER A 391 -13.70 43.66 -20.95
N PRO A 392 -14.85 44.32 -21.21
CA PRO A 392 -16.10 43.64 -21.62
C PRO A 392 -16.09 42.95 -23.00
N ASN A 393 -15.07 43.18 -23.84
CA ASN A 393 -15.11 42.89 -25.28
C ASN A 393 -14.02 41.93 -25.80
N GLN A 394 -13.34 41.16 -24.93
CA GLN A 394 -12.41 40.12 -25.41
C GLN A 394 -13.13 38.79 -25.67
N THR A 395 -13.00 38.29 -26.90
CA THR A 395 -13.34 36.90 -27.25
C THR A 395 -12.42 35.93 -26.51
N ALA A 396 -12.94 34.75 -26.18
CA ALA A 396 -12.16 33.72 -25.47
C ALA A 396 -10.91 33.33 -26.28
N LEU A 397 -9.74 33.34 -25.62
CA LEU A 397 -8.48 32.91 -26.20
C LEU A 397 -8.58 31.44 -26.65
N THR A 398 -8.42 31.22 -27.95
CA THR A 398 -8.34 29.90 -28.59
C THR A 398 -6.96 29.68 -29.18
N ILE A 399 -6.53 28.42 -29.27
CA ILE A 399 -5.32 28.06 -30.00
C ILE A 399 -5.58 28.36 -31.48
N THR A 400 -4.70 29.14 -32.11
CA THR A 400 -4.79 29.44 -33.53
C THR A 400 -3.79 28.59 -34.32
N ASN A 401 -4.02 28.43 -35.63
CA ASN A 401 -3.04 27.81 -36.53
C ASN A 401 -1.66 28.52 -36.46
N GLN A 402 -1.63 29.85 -36.24
CA GLN A 402 -0.38 30.61 -36.05
C GLN A 402 0.36 30.22 -34.76
N LEU A 403 -0.35 30.03 -33.63
CA LEU A 403 0.24 29.50 -32.40
C LEU A 403 0.71 28.06 -32.60
N CYS A 404 -0.09 27.21 -33.25
CA CYS A 404 0.30 25.84 -33.57
C CYS A 404 1.60 25.77 -34.37
N ALA A 405 1.71 26.58 -35.43
CA ALA A 405 2.91 26.71 -36.25
C ALA A 405 4.11 27.29 -35.47
N ALA A 406 3.90 28.11 -34.43
CA ALA A 406 4.98 28.70 -33.63
C ALA A 406 5.75 27.68 -32.76
N ARG A 407 5.11 26.57 -32.35
CA ARG A 407 5.81 25.39 -31.79
C ARG A 407 6.36 24.43 -32.86
N GLY A 408 6.02 24.64 -34.13
CA GLY A 408 6.34 23.75 -35.24
C GLY A 408 5.33 22.61 -35.45
N CYS A 409 4.11 22.73 -34.91
CA CYS A 409 3.09 21.67 -34.88
C CYS A 409 2.09 21.71 -36.06
N THR A 410 1.36 20.60 -36.21
CA THR A 410 0.40 20.38 -37.31
C THR A 410 -1.02 20.73 -36.88
N TRP A 411 -1.76 21.42 -37.77
CA TRP A 411 -3.12 21.89 -37.53
C TRP A 411 -4.15 21.16 -38.41
N ASP A 412 -5.22 20.64 -37.79
CA ASP A 412 -6.37 20.03 -38.49
C ASP A 412 -7.69 20.42 -37.78
N LEU A 413 -8.71 20.73 -38.57
CA LEU A 413 -10.04 21.16 -38.10
C LEU A 413 -11.12 20.08 -38.26
N ASN A 414 -10.81 18.96 -38.91
CA ASN A 414 -11.82 18.02 -39.42
C ASN A 414 -12.27 16.97 -38.36
N THR A 415 -12.33 17.37 -37.09
CA THR A 415 -12.53 16.48 -35.93
C THR A 415 -13.69 16.90 -35.03
N THR A 416 -14.27 15.93 -34.31
CA THR A 416 -15.25 16.19 -33.24
C THR A 416 -14.61 16.91 -32.05
N THR A 417 -15.44 17.48 -31.17
CA THR A 417 -15.11 18.50 -30.16
C THR A 417 -14.06 18.12 -29.10
N ASN A 418 -13.58 16.87 -29.08
CA ASN A 418 -12.70 16.33 -28.04
C ASN A 418 -11.31 15.89 -28.54
N ILE A 419 -10.99 16.08 -29.83
CA ILE A 419 -9.66 15.77 -30.41
C ILE A 419 -8.91 17.09 -30.63
N SER A 420 -7.63 17.18 -30.21
CA SER A 420 -6.88 18.43 -30.38
C SER A 420 -6.62 18.76 -31.85
N SER A 421 -7.03 19.97 -32.24
CA SER A 421 -6.75 20.54 -33.55
C SER A 421 -5.28 20.92 -33.76
N CYS A 422 -4.46 20.97 -32.70
CA CYS A 422 -3.02 21.21 -32.80
C CYS A 422 -2.22 20.05 -32.20
N TYR A 423 -1.56 19.27 -33.05
CA TYR A 423 -0.89 18.04 -32.64
C TYR A 423 0.58 17.98 -33.06
N ILE A 424 1.36 17.17 -32.33
CA ILE A 424 2.80 17.03 -32.57
C ILE A 424 3.03 16.31 -33.92
N PRO A 425 3.83 16.85 -34.85
CA PRO A 425 4.04 16.24 -36.16
C PRO A 425 4.77 14.90 -36.02
N ILE A 426 4.28 13.87 -36.72
CA ILE A 426 4.83 12.52 -36.67
C ILE A 426 6.24 12.50 -37.30
N GLU A 427 6.58 13.47 -38.15
CA GLU A 427 7.87 13.58 -38.83
C GLU A 427 8.90 14.51 -38.15
N LYS A 428 8.54 15.23 -37.07
CA LYS A 428 9.44 16.19 -36.37
C LYS A 428 9.64 15.93 -34.87
N GLY A 429 8.75 15.16 -34.25
CA GLY A 429 8.86 14.79 -32.84
C GLY A 429 9.94 13.74 -32.56
N GLY A 430 10.22 13.49 -31.27
CA GLY A 430 11.08 12.39 -30.82
C GLY A 430 12.60 12.56 -30.99
N TYR A 431 13.29 11.43 -30.86
CA TYR A 431 14.75 11.25 -30.94
C TYR A 431 15.08 10.09 -31.88
N ASN A 432 16.30 10.04 -32.42
CA ASN A 432 16.81 8.93 -33.21
C ASN A 432 18.06 8.31 -32.56
N LEU A 433 18.26 7.00 -32.75
CA LEU A 433 19.48 6.28 -32.39
C LEU A 433 20.62 6.73 -33.32
N THR A 434 21.71 7.25 -32.73
CA THR A 434 22.88 7.75 -33.49
C THR A 434 24.02 6.75 -33.58
N GLU A 435 24.11 5.80 -32.64
CA GLU A 435 25.20 4.82 -32.55
C GLU A 435 24.64 3.39 -32.34
N PRO A 436 25.37 2.34 -32.74
CA PRO A 436 25.02 0.97 -32.36
C PRO A 436 24.97 0.80 -30.82
N PRO A 437 24.18 -0.15 -30.29
CA PRO A 437 24.10 -0.39 -28.84
C PRO A 437 25.47 -0.77 -28.26
N ASN A 438 25.92 -0.02 -27.25
CA ASN A 438 27.17 -0.27 -26.54
C ASN A 438 26.89 -1.21 -25.35
N GLN A 439 27.19 -2.50 -25.53
CA GLN A 439 26.98 -3.52 -24.50
C GLN A 439 28.15 -3.53 -23.51
N LEU A 440 27.91 -3.11 -22.27
CA LEU A 440 28.92 -3.09 -21.20
C LEU A 440 29.06 -4.45 -20.50
N SER A 441 28.00 -5.28 -20.52
CA SER A 441 28.00 -6.66 -20.05
C SER A 441 26.77 -7.41 -20.59
N ASP A 442 26.64 -8.71 -20.31
CA ASP A 442 25.46 -9.51 -20.64
C ASP A 442 24.14 -8.97 -20.05
N VAL A 443 24.22 -8.04 -19.08
CA VAL A 443 23.07 -7.49 -18.34
C VAL A 443 23.04 -5.96 -18.28
N ILE A 444 23.91 -5.25 -19.02
CA ILE A 444 23.92 -3.78 -19.13
C ILE A 444 24.23 -3.35 -20.57
N THR A 445 23.33 -2.57 -21.16
CA THR A 445 23.47 -2.01 -22.52
C THR A 445 23.17 -0.51 -22.52
N ILE A 446 23.97 0.25 -23.27
CA ILE A 446 23.83 1.70 -23.46
C ILE A 446 23.44 2.01 -24.91
N TYR A 447 22.55 3.00 -25.08
CA TYR A 447 22.11 3.53 -26.37
C TYR A 447 22.27 5.05 -26.39
N THR A 448 22.93 5.59 -27.42
CA THR A 448 23.10 7.03 -27.64
C THR A 448 21.98 7.55 -28.54
N LEU A 449 21.19 8.50 -28.04
CA LEU A 449 20.07 9.11 -28.76
C LEU A 449 20.30 10.60 -28.98
N SER A 450 20.02 11.11 -30.18
CA SER A 450 20.01 12.55 -30.47
C SER A 450 18.66 13.03 -30.99
N ARG A 451 18.30 14.28 -30.67
CA ARG A 451 17.01 14.90 -31.03
C ARG A 451 16.84 15.00 -32.55
N LEU A 452 15.65 14.63 -33.06
CA LEU A 452 15.39 14.65 -34.51
C LEU A 452 15.23 16.06 -35.10
N SER A 453 14.58 16.97 -34.36
CA SER A 453 14.56 18.39 -34.71
C SER A 453 15.75 19.12 -34.10
N VAL A 454 16.38 19.98 -34.89
CA VAL A 454 17.44 20.89 -34.43
C VAL A 454 16.82 22.23 -33.98
N LYS A 455 17.59 23.01 -33.21
CA LYS A 455 17.16 24.26 -32.56
C LYS A 455 17.24 25.49 -33.50
N PRO A 456 16.24 26.38 -33.50
CA PRO A 456 16.33 27.68 -34.17
C PRO A 456 17.48 28.53 -33.64
N ALA A 457 18.42 28.90 -34.52
CA ALA A 457 19.72 29.44 -34.13
C ALA A 457 19.73 30.88 -33.56
N GLN A 458 18.57 31.55 -33.38
CA GLN A 458 18.53 33.01 -33.09
C GLN A 458 17.59 33.48 -31.97
N ILE A 459 16.71 32.66 -31.39
CA ILE A 459 15.86 33.12 -30.29
C ILE A 459 16.63 33.05 -28.96
N ARG A 460 17.18 34.20 -28.55
CA ARG A 460 17.72 34.39 -27.19
C ARG A 460 16.60 34.34 -26.15
N SER A 461 16.95 33.94 -24.93
CA SER A 461 16.03 33.81 -23.79
C SER A 461 15.29 35.10 -23.47
N LEU A 462 13.98 35.11 -23.71
CA LEU A 462 13.01 36.01 -23.10
C LEU A 462 11.94 35.18 -22.38
N PRO A 463 11.31 35.69 -21.30
CA PRO A 463 10.20 35.00 -20.65
C PRO A 463 9.05 34.76 -21.64
N TYR A 464 8.46 33.56 -21.59
CA TYR A 464 7.44 33.12 -22.55
C TYR A 464 6.22 34.07 -22.62
N ALA A 465 5.85 34.71 -21.50
CA ALA A 465 4.80 35.74 -21.45
C ALA A 465 5.14 37.02 -22.24
N GLU A 466 6.41 37.46 -22.25
CA GLU A 466 6.83 38.66 -22.98
C GLU A 466 6.82 38.43 -24.50
N LEU A 467 7.12 37.18 -24.92
CA LEU A 467 7.03 36.73 -26.31
C LEU A 467 5.60 36.84 -26.85
N ILE A 468 4.60 36.39 -26.09
CA ILE A 468 3.17 36.48 -26.45
C ILE A 468 2.73 37.95 -26.49
N TYR A 469 3.12 38.76 -25.50
CA TYR A 469 2.72 40.17 -25.41
C TYR A 469 3.26 41.01 -26.59
N LYS A 470 4.49 40.75 -27.06
CA LYS A 470 5.05 41.38 -28.28
C LYS A 470 4.47 40.80 -29.57
N HIS A 471 4.05 39.53 -29.58
CA HIS A 471 3.44 38.89 -30.77
C HIS A 471 2.13 39.58 -31.19
N LEU A 472 1.26 39.84 -30.22
CA LEU A 472 -0.06 40.45 -30.42
C LEU A 472 -0.02 41.87 -31.02
N LEU A 473 1.15 42.53 -31.03
CA LEU A 473 1.31 43.93 -31.43
C LEU A 473 2.08 44.15 -32.75
N THR A 474 2.77 43.15 -33.32
CA THR A 474 3.81 43.43 -34.33
C THR A 474 3.71 42.70 -35.67
N ASN A 475 2.91 41.64 -35.82
CA ASN A 475 2.58 41.01 -37.12
C ASN A 475 3.78 40.59 -38.01
N GLN A 476 4.98 40.42 -37.44
CA GLN A 476 6.26 40.27 -38.17
C GLN A 476 6.96 38.95 -37.84
N ILE A 477 6.39 37.81 -38.28
CA ILE A 477 7.13 36.54 -38.32
C ILE A 477 7.90 36.45 -39.64
N LYS A 478 9.22 36.68 -39.60
CA LYS A 478 10.12 36.12 -40.62
C LYS A 478 10.09 34.59 -40.49
N LYS A 479 9.93 33.87 -41.60
CA LYS A 479 9.98 32.40 -41.63
C LYS A 479 11.22 31.88 -40.90
N THR A 480 11.01 31.17 -39.79
CA THR A 480 11.96 30.22 -39.21
C THR A 480 12.13 29.01 -40.13
N GLY A 481 13.06 28.09 -39.81
CA GLY A 481 13.32 26.93 -40.63
C GLY A 481 12.09 26.03 -40.75
N ILE A 482 11.81 25.52 -41.96
CA ILE A 482 10.58 24.76 -42.26
C ILE A 482 10.48 23.43 -41.44
N ASN A 483 11.59 22.99 -40.85
CA ASN A 483 11.73 21.70 -40.15
C ASN A 483 11.98 21.81 -38.63
N GLU A 484 11.72 22.96 -37.99
CA GLU A 484 12.03 23.17 -36.56
C GLU A 484 10.80 22.93 -35.64
N PHE A 485 10.93 22.06 -34.63
CA PHE A 485 9.93 21.75 -33.59
C PHE A 485 10.56 21.77 -32.18
N SER A 486 9.96 22.51 -31.25
CA SER A 486 10.29 22.51 -29.81
C SER A 486 9.13 23.06 -29.00
N MET A 487 8.86 22.47 -27.82
CA MET A 487 7.74 22.87 -26.97
C MET A 487 8.09 24.03 -26.02
N PHE A 488 9.30 24.02 -25.45
CA PHE A 488 9.76 24.99 -24.42
C PHE A 488 11.17 25.57 -24.66
N GLY A 489 11.86 25.20 -25.75
CA GLY A 489 13.09 25.84 -26.22
C GLY A 489 14.40 25.42 -25.53
N ARG A 490 14.37 24.46 -24.59
CA ARG A 490 15.54 23.97 -23.85
C ARG A 490 15.59 22.43 -23.84
N ASP A 491 15.16 21.82 -24.95
CA ASP A 491 15.38 20.42 -25.28
C ASP A 491 16.86 20.02 -25.07
N ILE A 492 17.08 18.85 -24.48
CA ILE A 492 18.41 18.25 -24.30
C ILE A 492 18.75 17.47 -25.57
N HIS A 493 19.70 17.97 -26.36
CA HIS A 493 19.96 17.42 -27.70
C HIS A 493 20.43 15.96 -27.70
N ASP A 494 21.29 15.56 -26.75
CA ASP A 494 21.85 14.21 -26.66
C ASP A 494 21.50 13.55 -25.33
N LEU A 495 20.95 12.34 -25.42
CA LEU A 495 20.54 11.51 -24.28
C LEU A 495 21.32 10.18 -24.29
N ASN A 496 21.70 9.74 -23.10
CA ASN A 496 22.30 8.44 -22.86
C ASN A 496 21.27 7.55 -22.15
N VAL A 497 20.85 6.46 -22.82
CA VAL A 497 19.89 5.49 -22.29
C VAL A 497 20.64 4.24 -21.85
N GLN A 498 20.70 4.00 -20.54
CA GLN A 498 21.29 2.79 -19.96
C GLN A 498 20.18 1.85 -19.50
N VAL A 499 20.13 0.65 -20.08
CA VAL A 499 19.23 -0.45 -19.71
C VAL A 499 20.02 -1.52 -18.94
N SER A 500 19.42 -2.09 -17.90
CA SER A 500 19.99 -3.22 -17.16
C SER A 500 18.95 -4.25 -16.74
N LEU A 501 19.37 -5.52 -16.65
CA LEU A 501 18.57 -6.69 -16.27
C LEU A 501 18.88 -7.13 -14.83
N SER A 502 17.88 -7.61 -14.09
CA SER A 502 18.07 -8.17 -12.74
C SER A 502 17.24 -9.45 -12.56
N GLY A 503 17.88 -10.60 -12.76
CA GLY A 503 17.23 -11.90 -12.85
C GLY A 503 16.45 -12.06 -14.15
N SER A 504 15.35 -12.83 -14.11
CA SER A 504 14.50 -13.08 -15.28
C SER A 504 13.35 -12.08 -15.47
N ASP A 505 13.05 -11.26 -14.46
CA ASP A 505 11.74 -10.62 -14.32
C ASP A 505 11.75 -9.12 -14.03
N LYS A 506 12.92 -8.48 -14.03
CA LYS A 506 13.10 -7.04 -13.79
C LYS A 506 14.04 -6.40 -14.80
N ILE A 507 13.64 -5.23 -15.30
CA ILE A 507 14.45 -4.36 -16.17
C ILE A 507 14.47 -2.95 -15.58
N ARG A 508 15.61 -2.26 -15.61
CA ARG A 508 15.73 -0.84 -15.28
C ARG A 508 16.30 -0.07 -16.47
N MET A 509 15.60 0.98 -16.90
CA MET A 509 16.00 1.90 -17.95
C MET A 509 16.19 3.30 -17.36
N THR A 510 17.40 3.84 -17.45
CA THR A 510 17.72 5.22 -17.06
C THR A 510 18.02 6.06 -18.29
N ILE A 511 17.43 7.26 -18.38
CA ILE A 511 17.63 8.21 -19.49
C ILE A 511 18.21 9.49 -18.92
N ARG A 512 19.49 9.76 -19.22
CA ARG A 512 20.25 10.93 -18.73
C ARG A 512 20.65 11.86 -19.87
N ASN A 513 20.94 13.12 -19.55
CA ASN A 513 21.68 14.02 -20.44
C ASN A 513 23.11 13.48 -20.61
N ALA A 514 23.59 13.34 -21.85
CA ALA A 514 24.90 12.76 -22.14
C ALA A 514 26.09 13.61 -21.62
N HIS A 515 25.89 14.93 -21.47
CA HIS A 515 26.95 15.92 -21.25
C HIS A 515 26.91 16.59 -19.86
N ALA A 516 25.83 16.42 -19.08
CA ALA A 516 25.66 17.10 -17.80
C ALA A 516 24.88 16.27 -16.77
N LYS A 517 25.35 16.28 -15.51
CA LYS A 517 24.60 15.70 -14.38
C LYS A 517 23.31 16.47 -14.12
N ARG A 518 22.27 15.74 -13.71
CA ARG A 518 20.98 16.28 -13.25
C ARG A 518 20.66 15.72 -11.86
N TYR A 519 19.60 16.21 -11.24
CA TYR A 519 19.12 15.67 -9.97
C TYR A 519 18.64 14.22 -10.15
N GLU A 520 19.09 13.33 -9.28
CA GLU A 520 18.62 11.95 -9.13
C GLU A 520 18.20 11.77 -7.66
N VAL A 521 17.19 10.94 -7.38
CA VAL A 521 16.59 10.85 -6.03
C VAL A 521 17.59 10.21 -5.05
N PRO A 522 17.96 10.86 -3.93
CA PRO A 522 19.00 10.39 -3.02
C PRO A 522 18.50 9.34 -2.01
N VAL A 523 17.54 8.50 -2.40
CA VAL A 523 17.01 7.40 -1.59
C VAL A 523 17.68 6.10 -2.05
N PRO A 524 18.25 5.28 -1.15
CA PRO A 524 18.82 4.00 -1.51
C PRO A 524 17.80 3.07 -2.18
N ILE A 525 18.19 2.49 -3.31
CA ILE A 525 17.44 1.48 -4.04
C ILE A 525 18.24 0.18 -4.12
N ILE A 526 17.57 -0.94 -3.92
CA ILE A 526 18.17 -2.27 -3.95
C ILE A 526 18.16 -2.74 -5.41
N TRP A 527 19.21 -2.39 -6.16
CA TRP A 527 19.36 -2.79 -7.57
C TRP A 527 20.70 -3.49 -7.82
N GLN A 528 20.66 -4.78 -8.14
CA GLN A 528 21.81 -5.58 -8.52
C GLN A 528 21.61 -6.17 -9.93
N PRO A 529 22.30 -5.63 -10.96
CA PRO A 529 22.30 -6.21 -12.30
C PRO A 529 22.78 -7.66 -12.26
N SER A 530 21.99 -8.57 -12.80
CA SER A 530 22.20 -10.02 -12.67
C SER A 530 21.49 -10.78 -13.78
N ALA A 531 22.13 -11.84 -14.28
CA ALA A 531 21.56 -12.68 -15.32
C ALA A 531 20.47 -13.62 -14.74
N PRO A 532 19.57 -14.17 -15.58
CA PRO A 532 18.74 -15.31 -15.19
C PRO A 532 19.59 -16.49 -14.70
N SER A 533 19.02 -17.35 -13.85
CA SER A 533 19.66 -18.64 -13.56
C SER A 533 19.71 -19.49 -14.84
N THR A 534 20.66 -20.42 -14.93
CA THR A 534 20.74 -21.39 -16.04
C THR A 534 19.49 -22.27 -16.19
N SER A 535 18.60 -22.25 -15.19
CA SER A 535 17.31 -22.93 -15.15
C SER A 535 16.08 -22.03 -15.45
N SER A 536 16.25 -20.72 -15.66
CA SER A 536 15.13 -19.79 -15.90
C SER A 536 15.31 -18.96 -17.17
N SER A 537 14.29 -18.96 -18.02
CA SER A 537 14.17 -18.03 -19.13
C SER A 537 13.83 -16.62 -18.65
N LEU A 538 14.25 -15.60 -19.40
CA LEU A 538 13.72 -14.23 -19.26
C LEU A 538 12.20 -14.26 -19.38
N LYS A 539 11.46 -13.58 -18.48
CA LYS A 539 10.02 -13.33 -18.55
C LYS A 539 9.68 -12.08 -19.36
N ILE A 540 10.58 -11.10 -19.37
CA ILE A 540 10.50 -9.86 -20.16
C ILE A 540 11.81 -9.58 -20.88
N LYS A 541 11.70 -8.94 -22.04
CA LYS A 541 12.82 -8.36 -22.79
C LYS A 541 12.57 -6.88 -23.08
N PHE A 542 13.66 -6.12 -23.14
CA PHE A 542 13.67 -4.76 -23.67
C PHE A 542 13.98 -4.79 -25.17
N GLU A 543 13.27 -3.98 -25.94
CA GLU A 543 13.51 -3.75 -27.36
C GLU A 543 13.58 -2.24 -27.63
N ILE A 544 14.58 -1.83 -28.42
CA ILE A 544 14.59 -0.50 -29.03
C ILE A 544 13.91 -0.60 -30.39
N THR A 545 12.88 0.19 -30.60
CA THR A 545 12.08 0.18 -31.84
C THR A 545 12.42 1.38 -32.70
N LYS A 546 12.09 1.34 -34.00
CA LYS A 546 12.26 2.47 -34.91
C LYS A 546 11.01 2.68 -35.76
N THR A 547 10.44 3.89 -35.73
CA THR A 547 9.26 4.25 -36.53
C THR A 547 9.64 4.43 -38.01
N PRO A 548 8.66 4.42 -38.95
CA PRO A 548 8.93 4.73 -40.36
C PRO A 548 9.57 6.11 -40.60
N HIS A 549 9.40 7.05 -39.65
CA HIS A 549 10.00 8.39 -39.68
C HIS A 549 11.36 8.46 -38.95
N GLY A 550 11.89 7.31 -38.52
CA GLY A 550 13.21 7.19 -37.92
C GLY A 550 13.29 7.45 -36.41
N GLN A 551 12.16 7.64 -35.73
CA GLN A 551 12.14 7.87 -34.28
C GLN A 551 12.38 6.58 -33.50
N VAL A 552 13.05 6.70 -32.36
CA VAL A 552 13.21 5.62 -31.39
C VAL A 552 11.99 5.53 -30.47
N GLY A 553 11.48 4.31 -30.32
CA GLY A 553 10.61 3.93 -29.21
C GLY A 553 11.31 2.95 -28.26
N PHE A 554 10.75 2.83 -27.06
CA PHE A 554 11.16 1.88 -26.04
C PHE A 554 10.02 0.88 -25.82
N ARG A 555 10.32 -0.41 -25.93
CA ARG A 555 9.35 -1.49 -25.82
C ARG A 555 9.78 -2.52 -24.78
N ILE A 556 8.82 -2.98 -23.97
CA ILE A 556 8.94 -4.15 -23.10
C ILE A 556 7.94 -5.19 -23.58
N GLN A 557 8.40 -6.40 -23.88
CA GLN A 557 7.55 -7.52 -24.30
C GLN A 557 7.70 -8.70 -23.34
N ARG A 558 6.58 -9.30 -22.94
CA ARG A 558 6.51 -10.55 -22.19
C ARG A 558 6.89 -11.73 -23.09
N THR A 559 7.79 -12.59 -22.65
CA THR A 559 8.41 -13.61 -23.50
C THR A 559 7.56 -14.87 -23.70
N ASN A 560 6.77 -15.28 -22.70
CA ASN A 560 5.95 -16.50 -22.80
C ASN A 560 4.69 -16.30 -23.66
N THR A 561 4.05 -15.13 -23.57
CA THR A 561 2.83 -14.79 -24.33
C THR A 561 3.07 -13.90 -25.55
N GLN A 562 4.28 -13.34 -25.71
CA GLN A 562 4.60 -12.29 -26.69
C GLN A 562 3.77 -10.99 -26.51
N LEU A 563 3.09 -10.80 -25.37
CA LEU A 563 2.31 -9.59 -25.10
C LEU A 563 3.20 -8.37 -24.93
N ILE A 564 2.83 -7.26 -25.57
CA ILE A 564 3.52 -5.96 -25.46
C ILE A 564 3.04 -5.28 -24.18
N LEU A 565 3.93 -5.06 -23.21
CA LEU A 565 3.59 -4.53 -21.88
C LEU A 565 3.68 -3.00 -21.82
N PHE A 566 4.73 -2.46 -22.43
CA PHE A 566 5.02 -1.04 -22.48
C PHE A 566 5.58 -0.77 -23.88
N ASP A 567 5.09 0.25 -24.57
CA ASP A 567 5.57 0.60 -25.90
C ASP A 567 5.35 2.08 -26.21
N THR A 568 6.44 2.83 -26.35
CA THR A 568 6.40 4.24 -26.75
C THR A 568 6.41 4.43 -28.27
N SER A 569 6.56 3.37 -29.08
CA SER A 569 6.69 3.45 -30.55
C SER A 569 5.56 4.22 -31.21
N PHE A 570 4.31 3.97 -30.79
CA PHE A 570 3.12 4.60 -31.36
C PHE A 570 3.10 6.11 -31.12
N PHE A 571 3.75 6.56 -30.04
CA PHE A 571 3.78 7.95 -29.60
C PHE A 571 5.21 8.53 -29.59
N ALA A 572 6.15 7.96 -30.37
CA ALA A 572 7.56 8.30 -30.31
C ALA A 572 7.85 9.76 -30.69
N ASN A 573 6.98 10.38 -31.50
CA ASN A 573 6.99 11.82 -31.77
C ASN A 573 6.72 12.65 -30.50
N GLY A 574 5.89 12.16 -29.58
CA GLY A 574 5.54 12.82 -28.32
C GLY A 574 6.57 12.70 -27.19
N PHE A 575 7.69 11.98 -27.40
CA PHE A 575 8.78 11.89 -26.43
C PHE A 575 9.60 13.20 -26.42
N ILE A 576 9.61 13.89 -25.27
CA ILE A 576 10.23 15.22 -25.07
C ILE A 576 11.08 15.18 -23.81
N TYR A 577 12.25 15.84 -23.84
CA TYR A 577 13.18 15.93 -22.71
C TYR A 577 13.82 17.32 -22.70
N ASP A 578 13.17 18.28 -22.04
CA ASP A 578 13.62 19.66 -21.78
C ASP A 578 14.14 19.75 -20.33
N ASP A 579 15.04 20.71 -20.06
CA ASP A 579 15.56 20.98 -18.71
C ASP A 579 14.47 21.07 -17.61
N LYS A 580 13.27 21.56 -17.91
CA LYS A 580 12.13 21.58 -16.95
C LYS A 580 10.83 20.99 -17.50
N PHE A 581 10.90 20.12 -18.50
CA PHE A 581 9.74 19.38 -19.00
C PHE A 581 10.17 18.09 -19.68
N ILE A 582 9.99 16.97 -19.00
CA ILE A 582 10.20 15.64 -19.57
C ILE A 582 8.84 14.98 -19.73
N GLN A 583 8.54 14.45 -20.92
CA GLN A 583 7.30 13.76 -21.23
C GLN A 583 7.59 12.44 -21.93
N ILE A 584 6.94 11.36 -21.47
CA ILE A 584 6.94 10.05 -22.11
C ILE A 584 5.50 9.55 -22.24
N ILE A 585 5.20 8.90 -23.37
CA ILE A 585 3.87 8.37 -23.67
C ILE A 585 4.03 6.91 -24.10
N THR A 586 3.21 6.01 -23.55
CA THR A 586 3.24 4.56 -23.82
C THR A 586 1.85 4.01 -24.03
N THR A 587 1.70 2.97 -24.87
CA THR A 587 0.55 2.06 -24.79
C THR A 587 0.69 1.10 -23.60
N ILE A 588 -0.41 0.47 -23.20
CA ILE A 588 -0.53 -0.46 -22.08
C ILE A 588 -1.52 -1.56 -22.49
N PRO A 589 -1.21 -2.87 -22.40
CA PRO A 589 -2.02 -3.97 -22.97
C PRO A 589 -3.38 -4.22 -22.29
N SER A 590 -3.77 -3.42 -21.31
CA SER A 590 -4.99 -3.64 -20.53
C SER A 590 -5.45 -2.35 -19.86
N ARG A 591 -6.76 -2.16 -19.78
CA ARG A 591 -7.42 -1.07 -19.04
C ARG A 591 -7.43 -1.28 -17.53
N ASN A 592 -6.96 -2.43 -17.03
CA ASN A 592 -6.88 -2.75 -15.61
C ASN A 592 -5.62 -2.18 -14.98
N ILE A 593 -5.57 -0.84 -14.86
CA ILE A 593 -4.44 -0.07 -14.34
C ILE A 593 -4.74 0.46 -12.93
N TYR A 594 -3.74 0.38 -12.04
CA TYR A 594 -3.81 0.71 -10.61
C TYR A 594 -2.54 1.43 -10.15
N GLY A 595 -2.62 2.27 -9.11
CA GLY A 595 -1.47 2.98 -8.53
C GLY A 595 -1.38 4.47 -8.90
N PHE A 596 -0.18 5.04 -8.83
CA PHE A 596 0.10 6.48 -8.70
C PHE A 596 -0.54 7.14 -7.47
N GLY A 597 -0.02 8.30 -7.06
CA GLY A 597 -0.53 9.04 -5.89
C GLY A 597 0.48 10.02 -5.28
N GLU A 598 0.15 10.69 -4.18
CA GLU A 598 -1.12 10.57 -3.46
C GLU A 598 -2.19 11.53 -4.02
N ASN A 599 -3.36 10.99 -4.35
CA ASN A 599 -4.47 11.69 -4.98
C ASN A 599 -5.81 11.09 -4.52
N THR A 600 -6.88 11.90 -4.45
CA THR A 600 -8.25 11.39 -4.31
C THR A 600 -8.77 10.82 -5.65
N HIS A 601 -8.40 9.59 -5.99
CA HIS A 601 -8.97 8.90 -7.16
C HIS A 601 -10.48 8.64 -6.98
N LEU A 602 -11.24 8.70 -8.08
CA LEU A 602 -12.69 8.41 -8.07
C LEU A 602 -13.02 6.91 -7.98
N SER A 603 -12.06 6.05 -8.32
CA SER A 603 -12.16 4.59 -8.23
C SER A 603 -10.76 3.98 -8.17
N PHE A 604 -10.62 2.79 -7.57
CA PHE A 604 -9.30 2.18 -7.36
C PHE A 604 -8.61 1.74 -8.67
N ARG A 605 -9.38 1.22 -9.65
CA ARG A 605 -8.91 1.14 -11.04
C ARG A 605 -9.01 2.52 -11.68
N HIS A 606 -8.00 2.93 -12.43
CA HIS A 606 -7.99 4.22 -13.12
C HIS A 606 -9.19 4.39 -14.07
N VAL A 607 -9.90 5.51 -13.94
CA VAL A 607 -10.90 5.93 -14.92
C VAL A 607 -10.19 6.50 -16.14
N LEU A 608 -10.27 5.82 -17.27
CA LEU A 608 -9.62 6.22 -18.53
C LEU A 608 -10.52 7.11 -19.39
N LYS A 609 -11.80 6.78 -19.47
CA LYS A 609 -12.76 7.45 -20.34
C LYS A 609 -13.11 8.84 -19.81
N GLY A 610 -12.68 9.89 -20.51
CA GLY A 610 -12.84 11.27 -20.05
C GLY A 610 -11.98 11.58 -18.82
N SER A 611 -10.85 10.89 -18.64
CA SER A 611 -9.95 11.10 -17.51
C SER A 611 -9.45 12.54 -17.45
N SER A 612 -9.14 12.99 -16.23
CA SER A 612 -8.38 14.20 -15.99
C SER A 612 -6.92 13.88 -15.71
N ARG A 613 -6.07 14.91 -15.82
CA ARG A 613 -4.64 14.84 -15.48
C ARG A 613 -4.45 15.11 -13.99
N TYR A 614 -3.77 14.20 -13.30
CA TYR A 614 -3.49 14.27 -11.86
C TYR A 614 -2.06 14.73 -11.61
N GLY A 615 -1.86 15.64 -10.65
CA GLY A 615 -0.53 16.04 -10.18
C GLY A 615 -0.07 15.22 -8.98
N MET A 616 1.23 14.93 -8.87
CA MET A 616 1.84 14.36 -7.67
C MET A 616 2.97 15.30 -7.19
N PHE A 617 2.81 15.83 -5.98
CA PHE A 617 3.80 16.64 -5.26
C PHE A 617 3.36 16.74 -3.80
N THR A 618 4.21 16.41 -2.84
CA THR A 618 3.84 16.32 -1.42
C THR A 618 3.29 17.64 -0.89
N ARG A 619 2.02 17.64 -0.42
CA ARG A 619 1.34 18.84 0.08
C ARG A 619 0.37 18.51 1.21
N ASP A 620 0.44 19.28 2.29
CA ASP A 620 -0.64 19.35 3.27
C ASP A 620 -1.88 20.04 2.67
N GLN A 621 -2.90 19.23 2.42
CA GLN A 621 -4.26 19.67 2.10
C GLN A 621 -5.26 18.53 2.40
N PRO A 622 -6.45 18.81 2.96
CA PRO A 622 -7.45 17.78 3.20
C PRO A 622 -7.91 17.08 1.90
N PRO A 623 -8.25 15.77 1.95
CA PRO A 623 -8.75 15.03 0.80
C PRO A 623 -10.16 15.48 0.40
N GLY A 624 -10.23 16.49 -0.48
CA GLY A 624 -11.47 17.13 -0.94
C GLY A 624 -12.06 16.60 -2.25
N GLY A 625 -11.40 15.67 -2.93
CA GLY A 625 -11.80 15.16 -4.25
C GLY A 625 -11.13 15.88 -5.43
N GLY A 626 -11.23 15.28 -6.61
CA GLY A 626 -10.63 15.80 -7.84
C GLY A 626 -9.14 15.48 -8.01
N ASN A 627 -8.47 16.26 -8.85
CA ASN A 627 -7.16 15.90 -9.42
C ASN A 627 -5.94 16.40 -8.62
N ALA A 628 -6.17 16.85 -7.39
CA ALA A 628 -5.16 17.54 -6.59
C ALA A 628 -4.19 16.58 -5.89
N ASN A 629 -2.99 17.08 -5.63
CA ASN A 629 -1.89 16.38 -4.96
C ASN A 629 -2.02 16.45 -3.43
N LEU A 630 -1.89 15.30 -2.76
CA LEU A 630 -1.97 15.14 -1.30
C LEU A 630 -0.57 14.98 -0.66
N TYR A 631 -0.50 14.38 0.52
CA TYR A 631 0.68 14.35 1.38
C TYR A 631 1.85 13.57 0.78
N GLY A 632 1.58 12.42 0.15
CA GLY A 632 2.55 11.50 -0.45
C GLY A 632 2.86 11.74 -1.93
N THR A 633 3.84 11.01 -2.45
CA THR A 633 4.22 11.02 -3.88
C THR A 633 4.76 9.63 -4.27
N HIS A 634 3.98 8.89 -5.04
CA HIS A 634 4.12 7.46 -5.26
C HIS A 634 4.13 7.13 -6.76
N PRO A 635 5.25 7.34 -7.49
CA PRO A 635 5.32 7.20 -8.94
C PRO A 635 5.43 5.73 -9.42
N PHE A 636 4.60 4.83 -8.88
CA PHE A 636 4.48 3.42 -9.26
C PHE A 636 3.07 3.09 -9.74
N TYR A 637 2.92 2.35 -10.84
CA TYR A 637 1.65 1.77 -11.28
C TYR A 637 1.79 0.30 -11.68
N MET A 638 0.69 -0.43 -11.59
CA MET A 638 0.57 -1.86 -11.95
C MET A 638 -0.59 -2.06 -12.93
N VAL A 639 -0.46 -3.08 -13.78
CA VAL A 639 -1.45 -3.45 -14.79
C VAL A 639 -1.70 -4.96 -14.74
N ILE A 640 -2.97 -5.37 -14.74
CA ILE A 640 -3.37 -6.77 -14.84
C ILE A 640 -3.63 -7.09 -16.32
N GLU A 641 -2.89 -8.06 -16.85
CA GLU A 641 -2.94 -8.50 -18.25
C GLU A 641 -4.18 -9.37 -18.53
N PRO A 642 -4.61 -9.53 -19.80
CA PRO A 642 -5.85 -10.25 -20.14
C PRO A 642 -5.90 -11.72 -19.67
N ASP A 643 -4.75 -12.36 -19.49
CA ASP A 643 -4.60 -13.74 -19.01
C ASP A 643 -4.47 -13.87 -17.48
N GLY A 644 -4.54 -12.75 -16.74
CA GLY A 644 -4.36 -12.70 -15.29
C GLY A 644 -2.90 -12.61 -14.82
N GLN A 645 -1.91 -12.61 -15.72
CA GLN A 645 -0.56 -12.16 -15.38
C GLN A 645 -0.57 -10.64 -15.09
N ALA A 646 0.55 -10.08 -14.66
CA ALA A 646 0.64 -8.66 -14.37
C ALA A 646 2.05 -8.11 -14.61
N PHE A 647 2.11 -6.82 -14.92
CA PHE A 647 3.35 -6.06 -14.94
C PHE A 647 3.22 -4.76 -14.16
N GLY A 648 4.35 -4.22 -13.71
CA GLY A 648 4.41 -2.95 -13.00
C GLY A 648 5.51 -2.05 -13.53
N VAL A 649 5.35 -0.75 -13.28
CA VAL A 649 6.30 0.29 -13.67
C VAL A 649 6.48 1.29 -12.53
N PHE A 650 7.73 1.52 -12.12
CA PHE A 650 8.12 2.54 -11.15
C PHE A 650 8.99 3.59 -11.84
N ILE A 651 8.72 4.88 -11.63
CA ILE A 651 9.48 6.00 -12.18
C ILE A 651 10.10 6.77 -11.02
N LEU A 652 11.38 6.56 -10.72
CA LEU A 652 12.06 7.18 -9.58
C LEU A 652 12.35 8.67 -9.84
N ASN A 653 11.36 9.52 -9.57
CA ASN A 653 11.46 10.97 -9.64
C ASN A 653 10.61 11.64 -8.54
N SER A 654 11.17 12.67 -7.89
CA SER A 654 10.58 13.41 -6.76
C SER A 654 10.29 14.89 -7.09
N ASN A 655 10.49 15.32 -8.34
CA ASN A 655 10.06 16.64 -8.79
C ASN A 655 8.53 16.67 -8.94
N ALA A 656 7.94 17.86 -8.97
CA ALA A 656 6.53 17.99 -9.31
C ALA A 656 6.25 17.36 -10.69
N GLN A 657 5.29 16.44 -10.71
CA GLN A 657 5.03 15.56 -11.83
C GLN A 657 3.53 15.39 -12.04
N ASP A 658 3.12 14.98 -13.23
CA ASP A 658 1.73 14.69 -13.53
C ASP A 658 1.58 13.47 -14.46
N TYR A 659 0.39 12.90 -14.46
CA TYR A 659 0.05 11.77 -15.31
C TYR A 659 -1.41 11.86 -15.79
N LYS A 660 -1.67 11.20 -16.92
CA LYS A 660 -3.00 10.95 -17.44
C LYS A 660 -3.01 9.58 -18.11
N PHE A 661 -3.96 8.72 -17.73
CA PHE A 661 -4.23 7.47 -18.43
C PHE A 661 -5.47 7.64 -19.33
N ASP A 662 -5.45 7.07 -20.53
CA ASP A 662 -6.51 7.18 -21.53
C ASP A 662 -6.82 5.80 -22.16
N GLU A 663 -7.96 5.69 -22.86
CA GLU A 663 -8.34 4.48 -23.59
C GLU A 663 -7.48 4.26 -24.85
N PHE A 664 -7.06 3.01 -25.10
CA PHE A 664 -6.45 2.54 -26.35
C PHE A 664 -7.30 1.39 -26.94
N ASP A 665 -6.90 0.76 -28.05
CA ASP A 665 -7.76 -0.19 -28.78
C ASP A 665 -8.00 -1.49 -28.00
N ASP A 666 -9.05 -2.25 -28.33
CA ASP A 666 -9.28 -3.64 -27.88
C ASP A 666 -8.87 -3.94 -26.42
N ASP A 667 -9.58 -3.29 -25.49
CA ASP A 667 -9.36 -3.36 -24.03
C ASP A 667 -7.95 -2.96 -23.53
N GLN A 668 -7.16 -2.27 -24.35
CA GLN A 668 -5.89 -1.62 -24.00
C GLN A 668 -6.08 -0.15 -23.55
N ALA A 669 -5.00 0.44 -23.04
CA ALA A 669 -4.92 1.80 -22.53
C ALA A 669 -3.62 2.51 -22.97
N MET A 670 -3.47 3.79 -22.63
CA MET A 670 -2.22 4.54 -22.75
C MET A 670 -1.93 5.35 -21.48
N LEU A 671 -0.67 5.73 -21.29
CA LEU A 671 -0.22 6.67 -20.26
C LEU A 671 0.55 7.82 -20.90
N THR A 672 0.21 9.06 -20.53
CA THR A 672 1.09 10.24 -20.68
C THR A 672 1.61 10.67 -19.31
N TYR A 673 2.90 10.43 -19.02
CA TYR A 673 3.60 10.88 -17.82
C TYR A 673 4.46 12.12 -18.12
N ARG A 674 4.47 13.08 -17.19
CA ARG A 674 5.26 14.33 -17.30
C ARG A 674 5.93 14.71 -15.97
N THR A 675 7.10 15.32 -16.02
CA THR A 675 7.80 15.85 -14.82
C THR A 675 8.57 17.13 -15.13
N VAL A 676 8.65 18.05 -14.16
CA VAL A 676 9.31 19.36 -14.32
C VAL A 676 10.81 19.35 -14.03
N GLY A 677 11.42 18.18 -13.79
CA GLY A 677 12.84 18.09 -13.47
C GLY A 677 13.37 16.66 -13.28
N GLY A 678 14.60 16.56 -12.80
CA GLY A 678 15.29 15.28 -12.56
C GLY A 678 15.63 14.54 -13.86
N ILE A 679 15.51 13.20 -13.82
CA ILE A 679 15.69 12.28 -14.94
C ILE A 679 14.50 11.32 -15.08
N LEU A 680 14.50 10.47 -16.11
CA LEU A 680 13.69 9.26 -16.12
C LEU A 680 14.54 8.07 -15.66
N ASP A 681 14.18 7.48 -14.54
CA ASP A 681 14.74 6.22 -14.02
C ASP A 681 13.58 5.25 -13.82
N ILE A 682 13.38 4.35 -14.78
CA ILE A 682 12.17 3.56 -14.96
C ILE A 682 12.49 2.09 -14.72
N PHE A 683 11.78 1.47 -13.79
CA PHE A 683 11.86 0.04 -13.48
C PHE A 683 10.62 -0.66 -13.99
N PHE A 684 10.80 -1.82 -14.61
CA PHE A 684 9.75 -2.69 -15.13
C PHE A 684 9.79 -4.03 -14.41
N PHE A 685 8.62 -4.53 -14.02
CA PHE A 685 8.43 -5.71 -13.20
C PHE A 685 7.44 -6.67 -13.89
N ALA A 686 7.73 -7.98 -13.95
CA ALA A 686 6.86 -8.97 -14.59
C ALA A 686 6.49 -10.14 -13.67
N GLY A 687 5.28 -10.08 -13.11
CA GLY A 687 4.69 -11.13 -12.32
C GLY A 687 3.94 -12.17 -13.16
N SER A 688 3.66 -13.33 -12.57
CA SER A 688 2.65 -14.27 -13.10
C SER A 688 1.29 -14.09 -12.39
N ARG A 689 1.28 -13.32 -11.31
CA ARG A 689 0.12 -12.79 -10.59
C ARG A 689 0.38 -11.30 -10.26
N PRO A 690 -0.65 -10.49 -9.98
CA PRO A 690 -0.48 -9.10 -9.52
C PRO A 690 0.40 -8.98 -8.27
N GLU A 691 0.23 -9.90 -7.31
CA GLU A 691 1.06 -9.98 -6.10
C GLU A 691 2.56 -10.06 -6.42
N ASP A 692 2.97 -10.85 -7.42
CA ASP A 692 4.38 -11.04 -7.75
C ASP A 692 5.04 -9.72 -8.21
N VAL A 693 4.28 -8.83 -8.86
CA VAL A 693 4.73 -7.48 -9.24
C VAL A 693 4.97 -6.60 -8.02
N ILE A 694 4.04 -6.60 -7.05
CA ILE A 694 4.18 -5.86 -5.80
C ILE A 694 5.41 -6.34 -5.02
N ARG A 695 5.62 -7.66 -4.97
CA ARG A 695 6.81 -8.27 -4.36
C ARG A 695 8.10 -7.85 -5.08
N GLN A 696 8.14 -7.93 -6.41
CA GLN A 696 9.30 -7.50 -7.21
C GLN A 696 9.61 -6.00 -7.01
N TYR A 697 8.59 -5.15 -6.95
CA TYR A 697 8.73 -3.73 -6.63
C TYR A 697 9.30 -3.50 -5.22
N GLN A 698 8.79 -4.23 -4.21
CA GLN A 698 9.35 -4.20 -2.85
C GLN A 698 10.79 -4.73 -2.78
N THR A 699 11.23 -5.66 -3.64
CA THR A 699 12.66 -6.03 -3.70
C THR A 699 13.58 -4.89 -4.17
N VAL A 700 13.04 -3.83 -4.77
CA VAL A 700 13.81 -2.63 -5.19
C VAL A 700 13.72 -1.49 -4.17
N ILE A 701 12.56 -1.26 -3.56
CA ILE A 701 12.38 -0.19 -2.56
C ILE A 701 12.67 -0.63 -1.11
N GLY A 702 12.63 -1.94 -0.82
CA GLY A 702 12.78 -2.58 0.50
C GLY A 702 11.45 -3.00 1.15
N ASN A 703 11.39 -4.25 1.63
CA ASN A 703 10.20 -4.89 2.23
C ASN A 703 9.77 -4.28 3.58
N SER A 704 8.51 -4.51 3.98
CA SER A 704 8.00 -4.10 5.30
C SER A 704 8.76 -4.74 6.49
N TYR A 705 8.71 -4.11 7.66
CA TYR A 705 9.34 -4.61 8.89
C TYR A 705 8.52 -5.71 9.57
N MET A 706 9.20 -6.57 10.33
CA MET A 706 8.54 -7.54 11.20
C MET A 706 8.22 -6.91 12.56
N PRO A 707 6.94 -6.69 12.92
CA PRO A 707 6.59 -6.19 14.25
C PRO A 707 6.94 -7.23 15.34
N PRO A 708 7.14 -6.79 16.60
CA PRO A 708 7.15 -7.71 17.73
C PRO A 708 5.75 -8.28 17.97
N TYR A 709 5.64 -9.52 18.44
CA TYR A 709 4.35 -10.22 18.57
C TYR A 709 3.37 -9.47 19.50
N TRP A 710 3.87 -8.89 20.59
CA TRP A 710 3.06 -8.12 21.54
C TRP A 710 2.37 -6.89 20.93
N ALA A 711 2.90 -6.34 19.82
CA ALA A 711 2.27 -5.21 19.14
C ALA A 711 0.93 -5.60 18.48
N LEU A 712 0.72 -6.89 18.20
CA LEU A 712 -0.56 -7.39 17.71
C LEU A 712 -1.60 -7.55 18.83
N GLY A 713 -1.23 -7.45 20.10
CA GLY A 713 -2.18 -7.39 21.22
C GLY A 713 -3.06 -6.14 21.17
N PHE A 714 -4.10 -6.13 22.01
CA PHE A 714 -4.96 -4.95 22.21
C PHE A 714 -4.24 -3.88 23.04
N GLN A 715 -4.48 -2.62 22.69
CA GLN A 715 -3.74 -1.48 23.19
C GLN A 715 -4.70 -0.39 23.70
N LEU A 716 -4.35 0.24 24.82
CA LEU A 716 -5.15 1.30 25.44
C LEU A 716 -4.34 2.59 25.58
N CYS A 717 -4.92 3.69 25.10
CA CYS A 717 -4.37 5.03 25.17
C CYS A 717 -5.45 6.03 25.57
N ARG A 718 -5.04 7.18 26.09
CA ARG A 718 -5.88 8.35 26.24
C ARG A 718 -4.98 9.58 26.30
N TYR A 719 -5.30 10.60 25.51
CA TYR A 719 -4.80 11.93 25.79
C TYR A 719 -5.60 12.54 26.94
N GLY A 720 -4.94 12.85 28.05
CA GLY A 720 -5.55 13.39 29.24
C GLY A 720 -6.09 12.30 30.17
N TYR A 721 -5.24 11.34 30.57
CA TYR A 721 -5.40 10.66 31.86
C TYR A 721 -5.20 11.66 33.01
N ASN A 722 -4.32 12.65 32.81
CA ASN A 722 -3.91 13.73 33.71
C ASN A 722 -3.15 13.29 34.97
N THR A 723 -3.28 12.04 35.40
CA THR A 723 -2.47 11.43 36.47
C THR A 723 -2.18 9.96 36.19
N LEU A 724 -1.10 9.47 36.79
CA LEU A 724 -0.74 8.05 36.74
C LEU A 724 -1.80 7.14 37.40
N ASP A 725 -2.51 7.62 38.43
CA ASP A 725 -3.52 6.80 39.10
C ASP A 725 -4.81 6.64 38.27
N ASN A 726 -5.17 7.64 37.45
CA ASN A 726 -6.23 7.50 36.45
C ASN A 726 -5.85 6.48 35.36
N MET A 727 -4.60 6.50 34.91
CA MET A 727 -4.06 5.51 33.95
C MET A 727 -4.08 4.08 34.54
N LYS A 728 -3.63 3.91 35.79
CA LYS A 728 -3.73 2.63 36.52
C LYS A 728 -5.18 2.17 36.68
N ALA A 729 -6.11 3.08 36.98
CA ALA A 729 -7.53 2.74 37.13
C ALA A 729 -8.14 2.21 35.83
N ALA A 730 -7.84 2.85 34.69
CA ALA A 730 -8.30 2.41 33.36
C ALA A 730 -7.77 1.03 32.97
N MET A 731 -6.48 0.79 33.21
CA MET A 731 -5.86 -0.53 33.05
C MET A 731 -6.53 -1.58 33.95
N MET A 732 -6.69 -1.30 35.25
CA MET A 732 -7.22 -2.27 36.22
C MET A 732 -8.68 -2.64 35.95
N ARG A 733 -9.55 -1.69 35.55
CA ARG A 733 -10.93 -2.03 35.16
C ARG A 733 -10.99 -2.90 33.89
N THR A 734 -10.11 -2.65 32.92
CA THR A 734 -9.98 -3.48 31.71
C THR A 734 -9.55 -4.91 32.04
N LEU A 735 -8.53 -5.09 32.88
CA LEU A 735 -8.07 -6.41 33.33
C LEU A 735 -9.14 -7.15 34.17
N ASN A 736 -9.81 -6.45 35.09
CA ASN A 736 -10.89 -7.02 35.91
C ASN A 736 -12.09 -7.47 35.06
N ALA A 737 -12.37 -6.78 33.95
CA ALA A 737 -13.39 -7.18 32.97
C ALA A 737 -13.02 -8.42 32.14
N SER A 738 -11.84 -9.03 32.38
CA SER A 738 -11.30 -10.17 31.60
C SER A 738 -11.20 -9.86 30.10
N ILE A 739 -10.78 -8.64 29.80
CA ILE A 739 -10.46 -8.14 28.46
C ILE A 739 -8.93 -8.25 28.26
N PRO A 740 -8.45 -8.95 27.22
CA PRO A 740 -7.03 -9.03 26.95
C PRO A 740 -6.41 -7.65 26.67
N LEU A 741 -5.23 -7.36 27.23
CA LEU A 741 -4.56 -6.07 27.13
C LEU A 741 -3.03 -6.21 27.20
N ASP A 742 -2.32 -5.73 26.18
CA ASP A 742 -0.86 -5.86 26.06
C ASP A 742 -0.10 -4.53 26.22
N VAL A 743 -0.72 -3.38 25.91
CA VAL A 743 -0.01 -2.09 25.86
C VAL A 743 -0.81 -0.97 26.51
N MET A 744 -0.13 -0.20 27.38
CA MET A 744 -0.58 1.11 27.87
C MET A 744 0.25 2.21 27.22
N TYR A 745 -0.36 3.36 26.93
CA TYR A 745 0.31 4.53 26.36
C TYR A 745 0.39 5.70 27.35
N GLY A 746 1.50 6.44 27.28
CA GLY A 746 1.57 7.82 27.75
C GLY A 746 1.47 8.79 26.56
N ASP A 747 0.43 9.61 26.56
CA ASP A 747 0.25 10.76 25.65
C ASP A 747 0.76 12.05 26.33
N ILE A 748 0.70 13.22 25.67
CA ILE A 748 1.44 14.44 26.05
C ILE A 748 1.11 15.01 27.45
N ASP A 749 0.07 14.52 28.12
CA ASP A 749 -0.20 14.81 29.53
C ASP A 749 0.78 14.13 30.52
N TYR A 750 1.55 13.12 30.10
CA TYR A 750 2.62 12.55 30.94
C TYR A 750 3.89 13.41 30.98
N PHE A 751 4.12 14.26 29.97
CA PHE A 751 5.30 15.12 29.86
C PHE A 751 5.30 16.27 30.89
N ARG A 752 6.48 16.66 31.40
CA ARG A 752 6.63 17.89 32.17
C ARG A 752 6.56 19.09 31.23
N LYS A 753 5.52 19.92 31.35
CA LYS A 753 5.26 21.09 30.46
C LYS A 753 5.13 20.72 28.96
N ARG A 754 4.77 19.48 28.60
CA ARG A 754 4.75 19.00 27.20
C ARG A 754 6.14 18.97 26.52
N LEU A 755 7.22 18.99 27.30
CA LEU A 755 8.59 18.88 26.78
C LEU A 755 8.96 17.41 26.54
N ASP A 756 9.33 17.07 25.30
CA ASP A 756 9.84 15.73 24.95
C ASP A 756 10.98 15.25 25.85
N PHE A 757 11.10 13.92 25.96
CA PHE A 757 12.10 13.26 26.81
C PHE A 757 12.04 13.63 28.31
N THR A 758 10.91 14.15 28.79
CA THR A 758 10.62 14.39 30.21
C THR A 758 9.41 13.59 30.71
N TRP A 759 9.14 13.64 32.01
CA TRP A 759 7.83 13.27 32.58
C TRP A 759 7.49 14.19 33.76
N ASP A 760 6.19 14.39 34.04
CA ASP A 760 5.72 15.18 35.17
C ASP A 760 5.98 14.44 36.50
N PRO A 761 6.85 14.97 37.39
CA PRO A 761 7.21 14.30 38.63
C PRO A 761 6.15 14.42 39.75
N VAL A 762 5.07 15.17 39.53
CA VAL A 762 3.95 15.35 40.46
C VAL A 762 2.77 14.49 40.02
N ASN A 763 2.26 14.73 38.80
CA ASN A 763 1.07 14.03 38.29
C ASN A 763 1.37 12.59 37.86
N PHE A 764 2.61 12.31 37.44
CA PHE A 764 3.10 10.99 37.05
C PHE A 764 4.23 10.49 37.97
N ASN A 765 4.17 10.87 39.25
CA ASN A 765 5.02 10.32 40.30
C ASN A 765 4.88 8.79 40.41
N GLY A 766 5.99 8.06 40.41
CA GLY A 766 6.00 6.59 40.40
C GLY A 766 5.79 5.94 39.02
N LEU A 767 5.91 6.70 37.93
CA LEU A 767 5.80 6.18 36.56
C LEU A 767 6.86 5.10 36.24
N PRO A 768 8.16 5.24 36.60
CA PRO A 768 9.15 4.18 36.36
C PRO A 768 8.77 2.84 36.99
N GLU A 769 8.35 2.84 38.24
CA GLU A 769 7.95 1.65 39.01
C GLU A 769 6.69 0.98 38.44
N TYR A 770 5.79 1.78 37.85
CA TYR A 770 4.62 1.28 37.12
C TYR A 770 4.99 0.65 35.77
N VAL A 771 5.87 1.26 34.99
CA VAL A 771 6.40 0.69 33.74
C VAL A 771 7.12 -0.64 34.01
N ASP A 772 7.90 -0.69 35.08
CA ASP A 772 8.54 -1.90 35.58
C ASP A 772 7.54 -2.99 36.01
N TRP A 773 6.39 -2.59 36.58
CA TRP A 773 5.31 -3.50 36.92
C TRP A 773 4.60 -4.04 35.67
N LEU A 774 4.33 -3.19 34.66
CA LEU A 774 3.77 -3.60 33.36
C LEU A 774 4.66 -4.69 32.72
N HIS A 775 5.97 -4.45 32.66
CA HIS A 775 6.94 -5.41 32.12
C HIS A 775 6.90 -6.76 32.84
N ARG A 776 6.77 -6.79 34.17
CA ARG A 776 6.61 -8.04 34.94
C ARG A 776 5.33 -8.80 34.57
N GLN A 777 4.21 -8.10 34.35
CA GLN A 777 2.96 -8.71 33.88
C GLN A 777 3.01 -9.18 32.41
N GLY A 778 4.03 -8.79 31.64
CA GLY A 778 4.14 -9.05 30.20
C GLY A 778 3.62 -7.94 29.30
N MET A 779 3.10 -6.87 29.90
CA MET A 779 2.60 -5.70 29.19
C MET A 779 3.73 -4.74 28.82
N LYS A 780 3.49 -3.83 27.88
CA LYS A 780 4.42 -2.76 27.48
C LYS A 780 3.87 -1.38 27.80
N PHE A 781 4.78 -0.42 27.87
CA PHE A 781 4.46 1.00 27.86
C PHE A 781 4.99 1.64 26.57
N ILE A 782 4.19 2.50 25.95
CA ILE A 782 4.60 3.29 24.77
C ILE A 782 4.44 4.79 25.08
N THR A 783 5.47 5.56 24.78
CA THR A 783 5.50 7.01 24.89
C THR A 783 5.21 7.65 23.53
N ILE A 784 4.36 8.68 23.50
CA ILE A 784 4.41 9.67 22.41
C ILE A 784 5.76 10.41 22.45
N LEU A 785 6.21 10.89 21.29
CA LEU A 785 7.33 11.82 21.13
C LEU A 785 7.02 12.72 19.93
N ASP A 786 7.23 14.02 20.07
CA ASP A 786 6.98 15.00 19.04
C ASP A 786 8.29 15.41 18.31
N PRO A 787 8.19 15.93 17.07
CA PRO A 787 9.37 16.30 16.28
C PRO A 787 9.87 17.73 16.55
N ALA A 788 9.10 18.54 17.29
CA ALA A 788 9.35 19.96 17.50
C ALA A 788 9.86 20.19 18.94
N ILE A 789 11.08 20.70 19.04
CA ILE A 789 11.78 20.87 20.32
C ILE A 789 11.68 22.35 20.72
N ASP A 790 11.02 22.60 21.85
CA ASP A 790 10.88 23.91 22.50
C ASP A 790 12.22 24.67 22.57
N SER A 791 12.21 25.95 22.19
CA SER A 791 13.39 26.83 22.14
C SER A 791 13.41 27.92 23.21
N GLU A 792 12.40 28.00 24.09
CA GLU A 792 12.22 29.07 25.07
C GLU A 792 12.44 28.61 26.52
N GLU A 793 12.22 27.33 26.83
CA GLU A 793 12.47 26.76 28.16
C GLU A 793 13.99 26.76 28.45
N ALA A 794 14.44 27.79 29.18
CA ALA A 794 15.84 28.10 29.45
C ALA A 794 16.68 26.99 30.14
N ASN A 795 16.07 25.87 30.55
CA ASN A 795 16.74 24.70 31.15
C ASN A 795 16.43 23.38 30.40
N TYR A 796 16.08 23.45 29.11
CA TYR A 796 15.77 22.27 28.31
C TYR A 796 17.00 21.73 27.56
N SER A 797 17.62 20.68 28.11
CA SER A 797 18.87 20.12 27.60
C SER A 797 18.77 19.66 26.14
N VAL A 798 17.66 19.03 25.74
CA VAL A 798 17.42 18.49 24.39
C VAL A 798 17.63 19.57 23.31
N TYR A 799 17.06 20.76 23.51
CA TYR A 799 17.27 21.91 22.62
C TYR A 799 18.74 22.33 22.57
N THR A 800 19.38 22.46 23.74
CA THR A 800 20.79 22.90 23.81
C THR A 800 21.77 21.89 23.22
N GLU A 801 21.51 20.58 23.29
CA GLU A 801 22.33 19.58 22.59
C GLU A 801 22.11 19.66 21.06
N GLY A 802 20.85 19.76 20.61
CA GLY A 802 20.53 19.93 19.18
C GLY A 802 21.17 21.20 18.58
N GLN A 803 21.25 22.30 19.33
CA GLN A 803 22.02 23.48 18.94
C GLN A 803 23.53 23.19 18.75
N LYS A 804 24.17 22.41 19.63
CA LYS A 804 25.61 22.10 19.53
C LYS A 804 25.96 21.25 18.31
N VAL A 805 25.07 20.36 17.88
CA VAL A 805 25.27 19.49 16.70
C VAL A 805 24.67 20.03 15.41
N ASP A 806 24.06 21.21 15.44
CA ASP A 806 23.60 21.99 14.27
C ASP A 806 22.56 21.29 13.38
N ILE A 807 21.72 20.42 13.96
CA ILE A 807 20.81 19.49 13.26
C ILE A 807 19.50 20.11 12.73
N TRP A 808 19.30 21.41 12.88
CA TRP A 808 18.02 22.07 12.59
C TRP A 808 17.82 22.40 11.10
N ILE A 809 16.56 22.37 10.64
CA ILE A 809 16.16 22.86 9.30
C ILE A 809 16.39 24.37 9.21
N LYS A 810 16.90 24.87 8.08
CA LYS A 810 17.34 26.27 7.92
C LYS A 810 16.84 26.95 6.66
N TRP A 811 16.53 28.24 6.79
CA TRP A 811 16.21 29.12 5.67
C TRP A 811 17.42 29.35 4.74
N PRO A 812 17.22 29.48 3.41
CA PRO A 812 18.27 29.86 2.46
C PRO A 812 18.96 31.20 2.82
N GLN A 813 20.20 31.39 2.38
CA GLN A 813 20.96 32.64 2.66
C GLN A 813 20.36 33.91 2.04
N ASN A 814 19.44 33.77 1.09
CA ASN A 814 18.90 34.83 0.24
C ASN A 814 17.39 35.06 0.42
N GLN A 815 16.82 34.67 1.57
CA GLN A 815 15.44 34.98 1.94
C GLN A 815 15.40 35.78 3.26
N ASN A 816 14.44 36.69 3.39
CA ASN A 816 14.19 37.37 4.67
C ASN A 816 13.61 36.39 5.67
N LEU A 817 14.26 36.26 6.83
CA LEU A 817 13.72 35.55 7.98
C LEU A 817 12.47 36.29 8.49
N GLN A 818 11.34 35.58 8.64
CA GLN A 818 10.16 36.14 9.31
C GLN A 818 10.31 36.19 10.84
N PHE A 819 11.15 35.31 11.39
CA PHE A 819 11.46 35.18 12.81
C PHE A 819 12.98 35.17 12.97
N ASN A 820 13.53 36.07 13.78
CA ASN A 820 14.97 36.21 14.02
C ASN A 820 15.29 36.30 15.52
N GLU A 821 14.45 35.70 16.37
CA GLU A 821 14.59 35.76 17.83
C GLU A 821 15.78 34.95 18.36
N THR A 822 16.18 33.89 17.65
CA THR A 822 17.30 33.01 18.05
C THR A 822 18.66 33.41 17.43
N GLY A 823 18.71 34.52 16.67
CA GLY A 823 19.95 35.05 16.07
C GLY A 823 20.60 34.16 15.01
N ASN A 824 19.87 33.17 14.47
CA ASN A 824 20.37 32.20 13.50
C ASN A 824 19.32 31.95 12.39
N ARG A 825 19.57 31.00 11.47
CA ARG A 825 18.69 30.70 10.33
C ARG A 825 17.74 29.52 10.52
N ASN A 826 17.64 28.96 11.74
CA ASN A 826 16.80 27.80 12.01
C ASN A 826 15.32 28.15 11.79
N MET A 827 14.54 27.19 11.31
CA MET A 827 13.11 27.35 11.12
C MET A 827 12.40 27.28 12.48
N LEU A 828 11.67 28.34 12.82
CA LEU A 828 10.84 28.45 14.02
C LEU A 828 9.35 28.45 13.63
N GLY A 829 8.48 28.04 14.55
CA GLY A 829 7.03 28.05 14.38
C GLY A 829 6.30 27.56 15.63
N TYR A 830 5.04 27.95 15.78
CA TYR A 830 4.16 27.55 16.88
C TYR A 830 3.65 26.11 16.72
N VAL A 831 3.44 25.41 17.83
CA VAL A 831 3.07 23.99 17.84
C VAL A 831 2.00 23.76 18.89
N TRP A 832 0.94 23.03 18.51
CA TRP A 832 -0.18 22.77 19.40
C TRP A 832 0.22 21.79 20.53
N PRO A 833 -0.17 22.02 21.80
CA PRO A 833 -1.09 23.05 22.29
C PRO A 833 -0.36 24.25 22.92
N ASP A 834 -0.60 25.44 22.34
CA ASP A 834 -0.51 26.74 23.03
C ASP A 834 -1.85 27.04 23.73
#